data_AF-A0A484Y9D0-F1
#
_entry.id   AF-A0A484Y9D0-F1
#
_cell.length_a   1.000
_cell.length_b   1.000
_cell.length_c   1.000
_cell.angle_alpha   90.00
_cell.angle_beta   90.00
_cell.angle_gamma   90.00
#
_symmetry.space_group_name_H-M   'P 1'
#
loop_
_entity.id
_entity.type
_entity.pdbx_description
1 polymer ?
#
loop_
_entity_poly.entity_id
_entity_poly.type
_entity_poly.pdbx_seq_one_letter_code
_entity_poly.pdbx_strand_id
1 'polypeptide(L)'
;MSSKVEQLRAQLNERILVLDGGMGTMIQSYRLNEADFRGERFADWPCDLKGNNDLLVLSKPEVIAAIHNAYFEAGADIIETNTFNSTTIAMADYQMESLSAEINFAAAKLARACADEWTARTPEKPRYVAGVLGPTNRTASISPDVNDPAFRNITFDQLVAAYRESTKALVEGGADLILIETVFDTLNAKAAVFAVKTEFEALGVELPIMISGTITDASGRTLSGQTSEAFYNSLRHAEALTFGLNCALGPDELRQYVQELSRIAECYVTAHPNAGLPNAFGEYDLDADTMAKQIREWAEAGFLNIVGGCCGTTPQHIAAMSRAVEGLAPRKLPEIPVACRLSGLEPLNIGEDSLFVNVGERTNVTGSAKFKRLIKEEKYSEALDVARQQVENGAQIIDINMDEGMLDAEAAMVRFLNLIAGEPDIARVPIMIDSSKWDVIEKGLKCIQGKGIVNSISMKEGVDAFIHHAKLLRRYGAAVVVMAFDEQGQADTRARKIEICRRAYKILTEEVGFPAEDIIFDPNIFAVATGIEEHNNYAQDFIGACEDIKRELPHALISGGVSNVSFSFRGNDPVREAIHAVFLYYAIRNGMDMGIVNAGQLAIYDDLPTELRDAVEDVILNRRDDGTERLLELAEKYRGSKTDDTANTQQAEWRSWEVNKRLEYSLVKGITEFIEQDTEEARQQATRPIEVIEGPLMDGMNVVGDLFGEGKMFLPQVVKSARVMKQAVAYLEPFIEASKEQGKTNGKMVIATVKGDVHDIGKNIVGVVLQCNNYEIVDLGVMVPAEKILRTAKEVNADLIGLSGLITPSLDEMVNVAKEMERQGFTIPLLIGGATTSKAHTAVENRAELQRPDGVCGRTHRAPLVWWRRCFPTLSAMISLLVPARSTKPCVFSTDERNHAHHRSRWKRRVITTSLLTGRLTRRRWRTVSVCRKSKPASKRCVITSTGRRSL
;
A
#
# COMPACT_ATOMS: atom_id res chain seq x y z
N MET A 1 -9.79 19.51 36.32
CA MET A 1 -8.79 18.43 36.24
C MET A 1 -8.84 17.90 34.82
N SER A 2 -7.70 17.73 34.17
CA SER A 2 -7.62 17.13 32.85
C SER A 2 -8.13 15.68 32.92
N SER A 3 -8.88 15.21 31.91
CA SER A 3 -9.38 13.83 31.87
C SER A 3 -8.20 12.84 31.85
N LYS A 4 -8.35 11.61 32.34
CA LYS A 4 -7.26 10.61 32.27
C LYS A 4 -6.75 10.39 30.83
N VAL A 5 -7.63 10.52 29.85
CA VAL A 5 -7.29 10.42 28.42
C VAL A 5 -6.39 11.56 27.96
N GLU A 6 -6.68 12.80 28.38
CA GLU A 6 -5.83 13.95 28.08
C GLU A 6 -4.46 13.82 28.76
N GLN A 7 -4.42 13.31 30.00
CA GLN A 7 -3.17 13.01 30.71
C GLN A 7 -2.33 11.96 29.97
N LEU A 8 -2.97 10.89 29.50
CA LEU A 8 -2.30 9.85 28.70
C LEU A 8 -1.72 10.43 27.41
N ARG A 9 -2.50 11.21 26.66
CA ARG A 9 -2.03 11.89 25.43
C ARG A 9 -0.88 12.84 25.69
N ALA A 10 -0.94 13.61 26.79
CA ALA A 10 0.16 14.47 27.19
C ALA A 10 1.44 13.67 27.44
N GLN A 11 1.34 12.56 28.19
CA GLN A 11 2.49 11.70 28.46
C GLN A 11 3.08 11.06 27.21
N LEU A 12 2.26 10.62 26.25
CA LEU A 12 2.73 10.06 24.97
C LEU A 12 3.53 11.06 24.12
N ASN A 13 3.31 12.36 24.30
CA ASN A 13 4.08 13.41 23.65
C ASN A 13 5.39 13.75 24.39
N GLU A 14 5.47 13.44 25.68
CA GLU A 14 6.61 13.79 26.53
C GLU A 14 7.62 12.65 26.68
N ARG A 15 7.15 11.40 26.74
CA ARG A 15 7.99 10.21 26.96
C ARG A 15 7.41 8.96 26.33
N ILE A 16 8.26 7.95 26.19
CA ILE A 16 7.82 6.59 25.82
C ILE A 16 7.19 5.93 27.05
N LEU A 17 5.96 5.42 26.88
CA LEU A 17 5.26 4.68 27.94
C LEU A 17 5.59 3.18 27.89
N VAL A 18 5.43 2.52 29.02
CA VAL A 18 5.70 1.09 29.16
C VAL A 18 4.41 0.31 29.38
N LEU A 19 4.09 -0.61 28.48
CA LEU A 19 3.05 -1.63 28.65
C LEU A 19 3.64 -2.83 29.41
N ASP A 20 2.79 -3.65 30.03
CA ASP A 20 3.24 -4.84 30.75
C ASP A 20 3.72 -5.97 29.84
N GLY A 21 3.91 -7.15 30.43
CA GLY A 21 4.42 -8.34 29.77
C GLY A 21 3.38 -9.45 29.65
N GLY A 22 3.80 -10.63 29.20
CA GLY A 22 2.91 -11.76 28.98
C GLY A 22 2.26 -12.34 30.24
N MET A 23 0.96 -12.05 30.43
CA MET A 23 0.12 -12.62 31.51
C MET A 23 0.13 -14.16 31.52
N GLY A 24 -0.04 -14.79 30.35
CA GLY A 24 -0.09 -16.25 30.23
C GLY A 24 1.19 -16.95 30.69
N THR A 25 2.36 -16.43 30.31
CA THR A 25 3.65 -16.97 30.74
C THR A 25 3.85 -16.80 32.25
N MET A 26 3.40 -15.68 32.82
CA MET A 26 3.45 -15.47 34.27
C MET A 26 2.55 -16.45 35.03
N ILE A 27 1.32 -16.70 34.57
CA ILE A 27 0.43 -17.70 35.16
C ILE A 27 1.06 -19.09 35.15
N GLN A 28 1.69 -19.49 34.04
CA GLN A 28 2.37 -20.78 33.93
C GLN A 28 3.47 -20.98 34.99
N SER A 29 4.14 -19.91 35.43
CA SER A 29 5.19 -19.97 36.47
C SER A 29 4.67 -20.40 37.84
N TYR A 30 3.38 -20.18 38.13
CA TYR A 30 2.73 -20.62 39.38
C TYR A 30 2.39 -22.12 39.37
N ARG A 31 2.54 -22.81 38.24
CA ARG A 31 2.31 -24.26 38.08
C ARG A 31 0.94 -24.71 38.61
N LEU A 32 -0.09 -23.90 38.36
CA LEU A 32 -1.46 -24.17 38.77
C LEU A 32 -1.99 -25.49 38.18
N ASN A 33 -2.79 -26.20 38.97
CA ASN A 33 -3.44 -27.44 38.56
C ASN A 33 -4.94 -27.26 38.34
N GLU A 34 -5.63 -28.29 37.87
CA GLU A 34 -7.08 -28.23 37.57
C GLU A 34 -7.94 -27.74 38.74
N ALA A 35 -7.62 -28.13 39.98
CA ALA A 35 -8.37 -27.71 41.16
C ALA A 35 -8.23 -26.20 41.41
N ASP A 36 -7.10 -25.60 41.04
CA ASP A 36 -6.89 -24.16 41.13
C ASP A 36 -7.77 -23.38 40.14
N PHE A 37 -7.90 -23.87 38.90
CA PHE A 37 -8.77 -23.25 37.89
C PHE A 37 -10.25 -23.37 38.28
N ARG A 38 -10.65 -24.53 38.80
CA ARG A 38 -12.04 -24.78 39.25
C ARG A 38 -12.43 -23.92 40.45
N GLY A 39 -11.52 -23.76 41.41
CA GLY A 39 -11.84 -23.18 42.72
C GLY A 39 -13.02 -23.90 43.37
N GLU A 40 -13.75 -23.21 44.25
CA GLU A 40 -14.95 -23.76 44.88
C GLU A 40 -16.17 -23.72 43.95
N ARG A 41 -16.29 -22.64 43.15
CA ARG A 41 -17.49 -22.38 42.33
C ARG A 41 -17.67 -23.35 41.17
N PHE A 42 -16.57 -23.85 40.59
CA PHE A 42 -16.60 -24.69 39.39
C PHE A 42 -16.07 -26.11 39.65
N ALA A 43 -16.09 -26.56 40.91
CA ALA A 43 -15.59 -27.89 41.30
C ALA A 43 -16.19 -29.02 40.44
N ASP A 44 -17.50 -28.97 40.21
CA ASP A 44 -18.27 -29.98 39.45
C ASP A 44 -18.48 -29.61 37.97
N TRP A 45 -17.68 -28.70 37.39
CA TRP A 45 -17.82 -28.31 35.98
C TRP A 45 -17.58 -29.49 35.02
N PRO A 46 -18.37 -29.65 33.94
CA PRO A 46 -18.41 -30.90 33.15
C PRO A 46 -17.17 -31.20 32.29
N CYS A 47 -16.27 -30.24 32.10
CA CYS A 47 -15.03 -30.39 31.33
C CYS A 47 -13.83 -29.80 32.08
N ASP A 48 -12.62 -30.09 31.60
CA ASP A 48 -11.37 -29.56 32.15
C ASP A 48 -11.27 -28.04 31.92
N LEU A 49 -10.87 -27.31 32.96
CA LEU A 49 -10.76 -25.86 32.95
C LEU A 49 -9.31 -25.35 32.94
N LYS A 50 -8.34 -26.23 33.20
CA LYS A 50 -6.92 -25.91 33.10
C LYS A 50 -6.59 -25.38 31.72
N GLY A 51 -5.95 -24.21 31.69
CA GLY A 51 -5.60 -23.49 30.46
C GLY A 51 -6.54 -22.32 30.16
N ASN A 52 -7.73 -22.28 30.77
CA ASN A 52 -8.59 -21.09 30.74
C ASN A 52 -8.04 -20.02 31.70
N ASN A 53 -6.99 -19.32 31.29
CA ASN A 53 -6.29 -18.34 32.12
C ASN A 53 -7.21 -17.19 32.54
N ASP A 54 -8.12 -16.76 31.67
CA ASP A 54 -9.10 -15.70 31.93
C ASP A 54 -9.98 -16.02 33.16
N LEU A 55 -10.37 -17.27 33.37
CA LEU A 55 -11.18 -17.72 34.51
C LEU A 55 -10.53 -17.42 35.87
N LEU A 56 -9.20 -17.34 35.93
CA LEU A 56 -8.46 -17.16 37.18
C LEU A 56 -8.77 -15.83 37.87
N VAL A 57 -9.35 -14.85 37.18
CA VAL A 57 -9.86 -13.63 37.84
C VAL A 57 -11.01 -13.91 38.81
N LEU A 58 -11.71 -15.04 38.66
CA LEU A 58 -12.78 -15.50 39.54
C LEU A 58 -12.29 -16.54 40.55
N SER A 59 -11.46 -17.50 40.12
CA SER A 59 -11.03 -18.62 40.98
C SER A 59 -9.75 -18.37 41.76
N LYS A 60 -8.83 -17.54 41.26
CA LYS A 60 -7.53 -17.18 41.87
C LYS A 60 -7.18 -15.69 41.67
N PRO A 61 -8.08 -14.75 42.05
CA PRO A 61 -7.85 -13.32 41.84
C PRO A 61 -6.56 -12.81 42.49
N GLU A 62 -6.12 -13.42 43.58
CA GLU A 62 -4.87 -13.08 44.27
C GLU A 62 -3.62 -13.32 43.41
N VAL A 63 -3.62 -14.36 42.56
CA VAL A 63 -2.51 -14.65 41.65
C VAL A 63 -2.45 -13.60 40.55
N ILE A 64 -3.60 -13.27 39.96
CA ILE A 64 -3.68 -12.25 38.90
C ILE A 64 -3.28 -10.87 39.42
N ALA A 65 -3.76 -10.50 40.62
CA ALA A 65 -3.34 -9.26 41.28
C ALA A 65 -1.84 -9.23 41.57
N ALA A 66 -1.24 -10.34 42.00
CA ALA A 66 0.19 -10.43 42.23
C ALA A 66 1.00 -10.18 40.94
N ILE A 67 0.53 -10.70 39.80
CA ILE A 67 1.17 -10.49 38.49
C ILE A 67 1.08 -9.01 38.08
N HIS A 68 -0.11 -8.38 38.15
CA HIS A 68 -0.25 -6.95 37.84
C HIS A 68 0.66 -6.08 38.72
N ASN A 69 0.71 -6.36 40.02
CA ASN A 69 1.57 -5.65 40.96
C ASN A 69 3.06 -5.81 40.60
N ALA A 70 3.49 -7.00 40.18
CA ALA A 70 4.87 -7.25 39.77
C ALA A 70 5.25 -6.44 38.51
N TYR A 71 4.33 -6.28 37.55
CA TYR A 71 4.58 -5.44 36.37
C TYR A 71 4.61 -3.94 36.69
N PHE A 72 3.73 -3.46 37.58
CA PHE A 72 3.81 -2.07 38.04
C PHE A 72 5.08 -1.78 38.82
N GLU A 73 5.53 -2.71 39.67
CA GLU A 73 6.82 -2.63 40.37
C GLU A 73 8.00 -2.60 39.40
N ALA A 74 7.92 -3.37 38.31
CA ALA A 74 8.89 -3.36 37.22
C ALA A 74 8.87 -2.06 36.38
N GLY A 75 7.88 -1.19 36.56
CA GLY A 75 7.83 0.13 35.93
C GLY A 75 6.81 0.28 34.80
N ALA A 76 5.91 -0.69 34.59
CA ALA A 76 4.80 -0.54 33.64
C ALA A 76 3.94 0.70 33.98
N ASP A 77 3.52 1.43 32.95
CA ASP A 77 2.58 2.55 32.99
C ASP A 77 1.15 2.08 32.71
N ILE A 78 1.01 1.08 31.83
CA ILE A 78 -0.24 0.50 31.38
C ILE A 78 -0.17 -1.01 31.66
N ILE A 79 -1.27 -1.58 32.16
CA ILE A 79 -1.42 -3.05 32.24
C ILE A 79 -2.61 -3.50 31.41
N GLU A 80 -2.50 -4.71 30.90
CA GLU A 80 -3.57 -5.41 30.21
C GLU A 80 -4.50 -6.12 31.20
N THR A 81 -5.81 -6.13 30.95
CA THR A 81 -6.73 -7.01 31.68
C THR A 81 -6.49 -8.46 31.28
N ASN A 82 -6.65 -9.41 32.21
CA ASN A 82 -6.60 -10.84 31.90
C ASN A 82 -7.89 -11.31 31.21
N THR A 83 -8.12 -10.84 29.98
CA THR A 83 -9.38 -11.02 29.22
C THR A 83 -9.17 -11.41 27.76
N PHE A 84 -7.99 -11.94 27.42
CA PHE A 84 -7.62 -12.31 26.05
C PHE A 84 -8.64 -13.23 25.36
N ASN A 85 -9.19 -14.21 26.08
CA ASN A 85 -10.19 -15.15 25.56
C ASN A 85 -11.60 -14.90 26.09
N SER A 86 -11.82 -13.80 26.81
CA SER A 86 -13.09 -13.50 27.48
C SER A 86 -14.16 -13.00 26.49
N THR A 87 -14.55 -13.88 25.57
CA THR A 87 -15.65 -13.70 24.62
C THR A 87 -16.53 -14.94 24.67
N THR A 88 -17.81 -14.81 24.34
CA THR A 88 -18.72 -15.96 24.24
C THR A 88 -18.21 -17.02 23.25
N ILE A 89 -17.46 -16.62 22.23
CA ILE A 89 -16.90 -17.52 21.21
C ILE A 89 -15.77 -18.38 21.79
N ALA A 90 -14.76 -17.77 22.41
CA ALA A 90 -13.61 -18.52 22.93
C ALA A 90 -13.95 -19.28 24.23
N MET A 91 -14.85 -18.74 25.06
CA MET A 91 -15.32 -19.43 26.27
C MET A 91 -16.15 -20.70 25.96
N ALA A 92 -16.64 -20.87 24.73
CA ALA A 92 -17.35 -22.08 24.31
C ALA A 92 -16.48 -23.34 24.36
N ASP A 93 -15.15 -23.21 24.17
CA ASP A 93 -14.21 -24.34 24.31
C ASP A 93 -14.21 -24.93 25.75
N TYR A 94 -14.65 -24.13 26.73
CA TYR A 94 -14.80 -24.50 28.14
C TYR A 94 -16.27 -24.58 28.59
N GLN A 95 -17.24 -24.46 27.67
CA GLN A 95 -18.69 -24.39 27.96
C GLN A 95 -19.07 -23.24 28.92
N MET A 96 -18.30 -22.15 28.91
CA MET A 96 -18.40 -21.02 29.85
C MET A 96 -18.92 -19.73 29.19
N GLU A 97 -19.63 -19.82 28.07
CA GLU A 97 -20.09 -18.66 27.28
C GLU A 97 -20.86 -17.65 28.15
N SER A 98 -21.71 -18.15 29.05
CA SER A 98 -22.51 -17.32 29.97
C SER A 98 -21.70 -16.53 31.01
N LEU A 99 -20.41 -16.85 31.19
CA LEU A 99 -19.52 -16.19 32.15
C LEU A 99 -18.64 -15.12 31.50
N SER A 100 -18.66 -15.00 30.17
CA SER A 100 -17.84 -14.04 29.40
C SER A 100 -17.94 -12.61 29.97
N ALA A 101 -19.15 -12.07 30.12
CA ALA A 101 -19.35 -10.74 30.70
C ALA A 101 -18.84 -10.62 32.15
N GLU A 102 -19.07 -11.63 32.99
CA GLU A 102 -18.65 -11.61 34.39
C GLU A 102 -17.12 -11.61 34.52
N ILE A 103 -16.44 -12.42 33.72
CA ILE A 103 -14.97 -12.52 33.69
C ILE A 103 -14.38 -11.17 33.26
N ASN A 104 -14.88 -10.56 32.18
CA ASN A 104 -14.41 -9.25 31.72
C ASN A 104 -14.57 -8.17 32.80
N PHE A 105 -15.74 -8.10 33.42
CA PHE A 105 -16.02 -7.12 34.47
C PHE A 105 -15.11 -7.32 35.69
N ALA A 106 -14.94 -8.56 36.15
CA ALA A 106 -14.09 -8.87 37.30
C ALA A 106 -12.61 -8.58 37.00
N ALA A 107 -12.14 -8.92 35.79
CA ALA A 107 -10.77 -8.66 35.36
C ALA A 107 -10.46 -7.17 35.30
N ALA A 108 -11.31 -6.37 34.66
CA ALA A 108 -11.14 -4.92 34.59
C ALA A 108 -11.16 -4.27 35.98
N LYS A 109 -12.08 -4.69 36.85
CA LYS A 109 -12.16 -4.19 38.22
C LYS A 109 -10.93 -4.54 39.06
N LEU A 110 -10.39 -5.74 38.90
CA LEU A 110 -9.18 -6.19 39.58
C LEU A 110 -7.96 -5.38 39.13
N ALA A 111 -7.76 -5.26 37.81
CA ALA A 111 -6.69 -4.45 37.23
C ALA A 111 -6.78 -2.97 37.66
N ARG A 112 -7.99 -2.40 37.67
CA ARG A 112 -8.25 -1.03 38.13
C ARG A 112 -7.87 -0.82 39.59
N ALA A 113 -8.23 -1.76 40.46
CA ALA A 113 -7.87 -1.69 41.88
C ALA A 113 -6.34 -1.67 42.07
N CYS A 114 -5.60 -2.53 41.36
CA CYS A 114 -4.14 -2.50 41.38
C CYS A 114 -3.59 -1.18 40.84
N ALA A 115 -4.11 -0.68 39.71
CA ALA A 115 -3.66 0.56 39.10
C ALA A 115 -3.91 1.79 40.01
N ASP A 116 -5.04 1.85 40.71
CA ASP A 116 -5.35 2.90 41.67
C ASP A 116 -4.43 2.87 42.88
N GLU A 117 -4.14 1.67 43.41
CA GLU A 117 -3.20 1.51 44.53
C GLU A 117 -1.80 2.01 44.15
N TRP A 118 -1.29 1.63 42.97
CA TRP A 118 0.01 2.10 42.50
C TRP A 118 0.03 3.59 42.18
N THR A 119 -1.04 4.12 41.59
CA THR A 119 -1.16 5.56 41.36
C THR A 119 -1.15 6.34 42.67
N ALA A 120 -1.80 5.83 43.73
CA ALA A 120 -1.77 6.46 45.04
C ALA A 120 -0.37 6.43 45.69
N ARG A 121 0.43 5.38 45.41
CA ARG A 121 1.82 5.26 45.89
C ARG A 121 2.79 6.20 45.16
N THR A 122 2.59 6.40 43.85
CA THR A 122 3.41 7.30 43.00
C THR A 122 2.52 8.25 42.18
N PRO A 123 1.94 9.30 42.79
CA PRO A 123 0.95 10.17 42.13
C PRO A 123 1.45 10.89 40.87
N GLU A 124 2.76 11.12 40.77
CA GLU A 124 3.43 11.72 39.62
C GLU A 124 3.47 10.81 38.39
N LYS A 125 3.21 9.51 38.59
CA LYS A 125 3.19 8.49 37.53
C LYS A 125 1.81 7.78 37.62
N PRO A 126 0.76 8.31 36.99
CA PRO A 126 -0.54 7.62 36.92
C PRO A 126 -0.43 6.27 36.21
N ARG A 127 -1.30 5.31 36.58
CA ARG A 127 -1.43 4.00 35.94
C ARG A 127 -2.76 3.83 35.22
N TYR A 128 -2.69 3.18 34.07
CA TYR A 128 -3.83 2.95 33.18
C TYR A 128 -4.09 1.47 32.98
N VAL A 129 -5.35 1.12 32.73
CA VAL A 129 -5.80 -0.24 32.44
C VAL A 129 -6.31 -0.33 31.01
N ALA A 130 -5.72 -1.21 30.23
CA ALA A 130 -6.18 -1.57 28.89
C ALA A 130 -7.09 -2.80 28.97
N GLY A 131 -8.37 -2.61 28.66
CA GLY A 131 -9.34 -3.69 28.50
C GLY A 131 -9.05 -4.47 27.22
N VAL A 132 -8.54 -5.69 27.35
CA VAL A 132 -8.10 -6.51 26.22
C VAL A 132 -9.27 -7.23 25.56
N LEU A 133 -9.33 -7.12 24.23
CA LEU A 133 -10.14 -7.94 23.33
C LEU A 133 -9.18 -8.73 22.43
N GLY A 134 -9.00 -10.01 22.72
CA GLY A 134 -8.22 -10.91 21.86
C GLY A 134 -9.01 -11.35 20.61
N PRO A 135 -8.37 -12.05 19.66
CA PRO A 135 -8.89 -12.27 18.31
C PRO A 135 -9.93 -13.40 18.19
N THR A 136 -10.26 -14.09 19.29
CA THR A 136 -10.98 -15.39 19.35
C THR A 136 -10.21 -16.56 18.71
N ASN A 137 -10.80 -17.76 18.74
CA ASN A 137 -10.27 -18.97 18.09
C ASN A 137 -10.86 -19.22 16.68
N ARG A 138 -11.60 -18.26 16.09
CA ARG A 138 -12.27 -18.38 14.79
C ARG A 138 -11.80 -17.31 13.81
N THR A 139 -11.79 -17.63 12.51
CA THR A 139 -11.41 -16.72 11.41
C THR A 139 -12.63 -16.37 10.56
N ALA A 140 -12.88 -15.08 10.33
CA ALA A 140 -13.93 -14.63 9.42
C ALA A 140 -13.44 -14.51 7.96
N SER A 141 -12.14 -14.31 7.73
CA SER A 141 -11.60 -14.17 6.37
C SER A 141 -11.13 -15.47 5.72
N ILE A 142 -10.77 -16.49 6.52
CA ILE A 142 -10.23 -17.76 6.04
C ILE A 142 -11.20 -18.91 6.31
N SER A 143 -11.34 -19.83 5.35
CA SER A 143 -12.10 -21.07 5.56
C SER A 143 -11.32 -22.07 6.41
N PRO A 144 -11.94 -22.66 7.45
CA PRO A 144 -11.37 -23.79 8.18
C PRO A 144 -11.52 -25.13 7.44
N ASP A 145 -12.34 -25.20 6.38
CA ASP A 145 -12.54 -26.40 5.57
C ASP A 145 -11.76 -26.29 4.26
N VAL A 146 -10.77 -27.17 4.10
CA VAL A 146 -9.92 -27.22 2.91
C VAL A 146 -10.70 -27.60 1.64
N ASN A 147 -11.84 -28.28 1.78
CA ASN A 147 -12.67 -28.71 0.65
C ASN A 147 -13.72 -27.67 0.24
N ASP A 148 -14.03 -26.71 1.11
CA ASP A 148 -14.94 -25.60 0.81
C ASP A 148 -14.27 -24.26 1.16
N PRO A 149 -13.54 -23.66 0.20
CA PRO A 149 -12.90 -22.35 0.41
C PRO A 149 -13.89 -21.21 0.72
N ALA A 150 -15.18 -21.38 0.42
CA ALA A 150 -16.22 -20.38 0.70
C ALA A 150 -16.79 -20.47 2.13
N PHE A 151 -16.59 -21.60 2.82
CA PHE A 151 -17.14 -21.85 4.14
C PHE A 151 -16.53 -20.93 5.21
N ARG A 152 -17.33 -20.50 6.18
CA ARG A 152 -16.88 -19.77 7.38
C ARG A 152 -17.58 -20.36 8.59
N ASN A 153 -16.82 -20.65 9.66
CA ASN A 153 -17.36 -21.19 10.91
C ASN A 153 -17.81 -20.09 11.90
N ILE A 154 -17.60 -18.82 11.54
CA ILE A 154 -18.04 -17.65 12.28
C ILE A 154 -18.47 -16.57 11.28
N THR A 155 -19.40 -15.72 11.67
CA THR A 155 -19.86 -14.57 10.89
C THR A 155 -19.44 -13.25 11.55
N PHE A 156 -19.36 -12.18 10.76
CA PHE A 156 -19.10 -10.83 11.26
C PHE A 156 -20.06 -10.43 12.38
N ASP A 157 -21.36 -10.69 12.21
CA ASP A 157 -22.39 -10.32 13.19
C ASP A 157 -22.23 -11.10 14.51
N GLN A 158 -21.82 -12.37 14.47
CA GLN A 158 -21.52 -13.14 15.68
C GLN A 158 -20.30 -12.59 16.43
N LEU A 159 -19.24 -12.19 15.69
CA LEU A 159 -18.07 -11.53 16.28
C LEU A 159 -18.47 -10.19 16.92
N VAL A 160 -19.26 -9.38 16.21
CA VAL A 160 -19.77 -8.10 16.74
C VAL A 160 -20.54 -8.31 18.04
N ALA A 161 -21.45 -9.29 18.09
CA ALA A 161 -22.23 -9.58 19.29
C ALA A 161 -21.33 -9.97 20.48
N ALA A 162 -20.35 -10.84 20.26
CA ALA A 162 -19.41 -11.26 21.30
C ALA A 162 -18.55 -10.08 21.80
N TYR A 163 -17.97 -9.28 20.89
CA TYR A 163 -17.14 -8.14 21.27
C TYR A 163 -17.92 -7.02 21.95
N ARG A 164 -19.20 -6.81 21.61
CA ARG A 164 -20.04 -5.82 22.29
C ARG A 164 -20.26 -6.17 23.76
N GLU A 165 -20.54 -7.45 24.06
CA GLU A 165 -20.69 -7.93 25.43
C GLU A 165 -19.40 -7.71 26.25
N SER A 166 -18.26 -8.16 25.71
CA SER A 166 -16.95 -7.98 26.37
C SER A 166 -16.62 -6.51 26.57
N THR A 167 -16.81 -5.67 25.54
CA THR A 167 -16.54 -4.22 25.62
C THR A 167 -17.37 -3.57 26.72
N LYS A 168 -18.68 -3.84 26.76
CA LYS A 168 -19.56 -3.30 27.79
C LYS A 168 -19.06 -3.66 29.19
N ALA A 169 -18.75 -4.94 29.42
CA ALA A 169 -18.27 -5.42 30.71
C ALA A 169 -16.93 -4.81 31.12
N LEU A 170 -15.99 -4.64 30.18
CA LEU A 170 -14.70 -3.99 30.41
C LEU A 170 -14.86 -2.51 30.80
N VAL A 171 -15.75 -1.78 30.10
CA VAL A 171 -16.06 -0.38 30.40
C VAL A 171 -16.70 -0.25 31.78
N GLU A 172 -17.71 -1.07 32.09
CA GLU A 172 -18.37 -1.08 33.40
C GLU A 172 -17.41 -1.49 34.54
N GLY A 173 -16.43 -2.35 34.25
CA GLY A 173 -15.38 -2.76 35.18
C GLY A 173 -14.31 -1.68 35.42
N GLY A 174 -14.29 -0.60 34.64
CA GLY A 174 -13.42 0.55 34.85
C GLY A 174 -12.10 0.54 34.04
N ALA A 175 -12.08 -0.10 32.87
CA ALA A 175 -10.98 0.05 31.91
C ALA A 175 -10.82 1.52 31.48
N ASP A 176 -9.58 1.98 31.30
CA ASP A 176 -9.29 3.34 30.81
C ASP A 176 -9.18 3.38 29.27
N LEU A 177 -8.87 2.24 28.65
CA LEU A 177 -8.58 2.04 27.23
C LEU A 177 -9.17 0.70 26.77
N ILE A 178 -9.45 0.54 25.48
CA ILE A 178 -9.75 -0.78 24.89
C ILE A 178 -8.62 -1.16 23.95
N LEU A 179 -8.01 -2.33 24.16
CA LEU A 179 -6.93 -2.87 23.34
C LEU A 179 -7.43 -4.07 22.54
N ILE A 180 -7.51 -3.91 21.22
CA ILE A 180 -7.74 -5.00 20.27
C ILE A 180 -6.37 -5.51 19.85
N GLU A 181 -5.92 -6.63 20.41
CA GLU A 181 -4.57 -7.13 20.20
C GLU A 181 -4.49 -8.52 19.59
N THR A 182 -3.27 -8.88 19.16
CA THR A 182 -2.96 -10.14 18.50
C THR A 182 -3.84 -10.38 17.29
N VAL A 183 -4.10 -9.32 16.52
CA VAL A 183 -4.95 -9.40 15.32
C VAL A 183 -4.23 -10.23 14.26
N PHE A 184 -4.66 -11.48 14.11
CA PHE A 184 -4.25 -12.37 13.01
C PHE A 184 -5.19 -12.25 11.79
N ASP A 185 -6.46 -11.92 12.02
CA ASP A 185 -7.50 -11.74 11.01
C ASP A 185 -8.07 -10.32 11.08
N THR A 186 -7.81 -9.52 10.04
CA THR A 186 -8.25 -8.13 9.98
C THR A 186 -9.77 -8.00 9.95
N LEU A 187 -10.49 -8.98 9.40
CA LEU A 187 -11.95 -8.95 9.40
C LEU A 187 -12.52 -9.12 10.81
N ASN A 188 -11.87 -9.91 11.66
CA ASN A 188 -12.20 -9.99 13.09
C ASN A 188 -11.96 -8.66 13.80
N ALA A 189 -10.85 -7.99 13.52
CA ALA A 189 -10.57 -6.67 14.09
C ALA A 189 -11.55 -5.60 13.60
N LYS A 190 -11.98 -5.63 12.34
CA LYS A 190 -13.05 -4.76 11.84
C LYS A 190 -14.36 -5.00 12.60
N ALA A 191 -14.70 -6.26 12.89
CA ALA A 191 -15.86 -6.60 13.73
C ALA A 191 -15.70 -6.08 15.17
N ALA A 192 -14.51 -6.18 15.75
CA ALA A 192 -14.22 -5.63 17.08
C ALA A 192 -14.32 -4.10 17.10
N VAL A 193 -13.75 -3.38 16.12
CA VAL A 193 -13.88 -1.92 15.99
C VAL A 193 -15.34 -1.51 15.83
N PHE A 194 -16.10 -2.22 14.99
CA PHE A 194 -17.53 -1.98 14.82
C PHE A 194 -18.28 -2.16 16.14
N ALA A 195 -18.00 -3.24 16.88
CA ALA A 195 -18.59 -3.54 18.17
C ALA A 195 -18.27 -2.46 19.21
N VAL A 196 -16.99 -2.10 19.35
CA VAL A 196 -16.51 -1.10 20.31
C VAL A 196 -17.16 0.25 20.06
N LYS A 197 -17.12 0.76 18.81
CA LYS A 197 -17.74 2.04 18.45
C LYS A 197 -19.26 2.02 18.68
N THR A 198 -19.93 0.91 18.39
CA THR A 198 -21.38 0.77 18.63
C THR A 198 -21.69 0.78 20.12
N GLU A 199 -20.88 0.12 20.94
CA GLU A 199 -21.12 0.04 22.38
C GLU A 199 -20.78 1.36 23.09
N PHE A 200 -19.74 2.06 22.64
CA PHE A 200 -19.43 3.42 23.10
C PHE A 200 -20.58 4.39 22.88
N GLU A 201 -21.18 4.37 21.67
CA GLU A 201 -22.38 5.17 21.37
C GLU A 201 -23.56 4.78 22.27
N ALA A 202 -23.80 3.47 22.48
CA ALA A 202 -24.88 2.97 23.33
C ALA A 202 -24.73 3.36 24.81
N LEU A 203 -23.50 3.38 25.32
CA LEU A 203 -23.17 3.74 26.70
C LEU A 203 -22.98 5.26 26.90
N GLY A 204 -22.87 6.04 25.82
CA GLY A 204 -22.57 7.48 25.88
C GLY A 204 -21.16 7.76 26.42
N VAL A 205 -20.19 6.89 26.13
CA VAL A 205 -18.79 7.02 26.55
C VAL A 205 -17.87 7.07 25.34
N GLU A 206 -16.66 7.59 25.53
CA GLU A 206 -15.61 7.57 24.50
C GLU A 206 -14.29 7.26 25.19
N LEU A 207 -13.77 6.04 24.99
CA LEU A 207 -12.45 5.64 25.49
C LEU A 207 -11.48 5.48 24.31
N PRO A 208 -10.17 5.72 24.50
CA PRO A 208 -9.21 5.49 23.44
C PRO A 208 -9.09 4.00 23.07
N ILE A 209 -9.04 3.73 21.77
CA ILE A 209 -8.83 2.40 21.21
C ILE A 209 -7.35 2.23 20.88
N MET A 210 -6.78 1.09 21.25
CA MET A 210 -5.47 0.62 20.84
C MET A 210 -5.64 -0.58 19.92
N ILE A 211 -4.85 -0.67 18.86
CA ILE A 211 -4.86 -1.82 17.95
C ILE A 211 -3.44 -2.38 17.82
N SER A 212 -3.31 -3.70 17.98
CA SER A 212 -2.04 -4.39 17.77
C SER A 212 -2.24 -5.62 16.89
N GLY A 213 -1.54 -5.66 15.75
CA GLY A 213 -1.54 -6.79 14.83
C GLY A 213 -0.42 -7.79 15.12
N THR A 214 -0.54 -8.98 14.53
CA THR A 214 0.52 -10.00 14.59
C THR A 214 0.97 -10.40 13.20
N ILE A 215 2.27 -10.23 12.95
CA ILE A 215 2.93 -10.72 11.74
C ILE A 215 3.43 -12.13 12.03
N THR A 216 2.95 -13.12 11.27
CA THR A 216 3.13 -14.53 11.63
C THR A 216 4.51 -15.09 11.28
N ASP A 217 5.17 -14.52 10.28
CA ASP A 217 6.46 -15.02 9.80
C ASP A 217 7.29 -13.93 9.09
N ALA A 218 8.44 -14.32 8.56
CA ALA A 218 9.36 -13.46 7.84
C ALA A 218 8.83 -12.91 6.51
N SER A 219 7.64 -13.34 6.04
CA SER A 219 6.99 -12.75 4.84
C SER A 219 6.44 -11.35 5.10
N GLY A 220 6.25 -10.98 6.36
CA GLY A 220 5.75 -9.65 6.73
C GLY A 220 4.25 -9.49 6.58
N ARG A 221 3.51 -10.61 6.61
CA ARG A 221 2.06 -10.64 6.48
C ARG A 221 1.39 -11.12 7.77
N THR A 222 0.16 -10.66 7.98
CA THR A 222 -0.76 -11.27 8.95
C THR A 222 -1.10 -12.70 8.52
N LEU A 223 -1.71 -13.49 9.41
CA LEU A 223 -2.21 -14.83 9.06
C LEU A 223 -3.21 -14.78 7.88
N SER A 224 -4.01 -13.71 7.84
CA SER A 224 -4.97 -13.38 6.78
C SER A 224 -4.34 -12.83 5.49
N GLY A 225 -3.00 -12.74 5.43
CA GLY A 225 -2.24 -12.43 4.22
C GLY A 225 -1.97 -10.94 3.96
N GLN A 226 -2.38 -10.04 4.86
CA GLN A 226 -2.20 -8.59 4.67
C GLN A 226 -0.79 -8.12 5.01
N THR A 227 -0.25 -7.22 4.19
CA THR A 227 0.97 -6.47 4.54
C THR A 227 0.70 -5.44 5.64
N SER A 228 1.74 -4.94 6.31
CA SER A 228 1.60 -3.95 7.40
C SER A 228 0.83 -2.68 6.99
N GLU A 229 1.05 -2.16 5.78
CA GLU A 229 0.34 -0.98 5.28
C GLU A 229 -1.11 -1.29 4.89
N ALA A 230 -1.37 -2.46 4.26
CA ALA A 230 -2.73 -2.90 3.98
C ALA A 230 -3.53 -3.08 5.28
N PHE A 231 -2.91 -3.65 6.32
CA PHE A 231 -3.48 -3.81 7.64
C PHE A 231 -3.85 -2.46 8.27
N TYR A 232 -2.92 -1.50 8.25
CA TYR A 232 -3.19 -0.14 8.74
C TYR A 232 -4.32 0.54 7.97
N ASN A 233 -4.29 0.53 6.64
CA ASN A 233 -5.34 1.13 5.79
C ASN A 233 -6.73 0.55 6.09
N SER A 234 -6.79 -0.77 6.37
CA SER A 234 -8.05 -1.48 6.69
C SER A 234 -8.67 -1.02 8.00
N LEU A 235 -7.85 -0.60 8.98
CA LEU A 235 -8.27 -0.26 10.34
C LEU A 235 -8.08 1.22 10.70
N ARG A 236 -7.58 2.06 9.79
CA ARG A 236 -7.41 3.51 10.01
C ARG A 236 -8.71 4.17 10.50
N HIS A 237 -9.86 3.71 10.00
CA HIS A 237 -11.20 4.19 10.38
C HIS A 237 -11.56 3.97 11.87
N ALA A 238 -10.77 3.17 12.60
CA ALA A 238 -10.92 3.01 14.03
C ALA A 238 -10.58 4.30 14.80
N GLU A 239 -9.78 5.20 14.20
CA GLU A 239 -9.26 6.42 14.86
C GLU A 239 -8.52 6.07 16.16
N ALA A 240 -7.77 4.96 16.12
CA ALA A 240 -7.06 4.42 17.27
C ALA A 240 -6.03 5.41 17.83
N LEU A 241 -5.93 5.48 19.16
CA LEU A 241 -4.87 6.22 19.85
C LEU A 241 -3.51 5.67 19.46
N THR A 242 -3.39 4.35 19.43
CA THR A 242 -2.16 3.65 19.06
C THR A 242 -2.41 2.55 18.05
N PHE A 243 -1.44 2.34 17.17
CA PHE A 243 -1.42 1.22 16.24
C PHE A 243 -0.05 0.56 16.26
N GLY A 244 -0.01 -0.77 16.36
CA GLY A 244 1.25 -1.47 16.61
C GLY A 244 1.25 -2.94 16.25
N LEU A 245 2.31 -3.62 16.70
CA LEU A 245 2.50 -5.05 16.50
C LEU A 245 2.91 -5.75 17.79
N ASN A 246 2.45 -6.99 17.93
CA ASN A 246 2.79 -7.84 19.06
C ASN A 246 2.84 -9.31 18.68
N CYS A 247 3.47 -10.08 19.57
CA CYS A 247 3.58 -11.53 19.50
C CYS A 247 4.29 -12.03 18.23
N ALA A 248 4.27 -13.35 18.04
CA ALA A 248 4.89 -14.18 17.00
C ALA A 248 6.41 -14.04 16.83
N LEU A 249 6.92 -12.82 16.67
CA LEU A 249 8.31 -12.51 16.38
C LEU A 249 9.01 -11.88 17.59
N GLY A 250 10.33 -12.07 17.64
CA GLY A 250 11.20 -11.34 18.55
C GLY A 250 11.46 -9.90 18.07
N PRO A 251 12.13 -9.09 18.90
CA PRO A 251 12.49 -7.71 18.55
C PRO A 251 13.50 -7.59 17.39
N ASP A 252 14.26 -8.62 17.01
CA ASP A 252 15.11 -8.50 15.83
C ASP A 252 14.29 -8.62 14.54
N GLU A 253 13.41 -9.61 14.46
CA GLU A 253 12.61 -9.90 13.28
C GLU A 253 11.46 -8.90 13.09
N LEU A 254 10.88 -8.42 14.20
CA LEU A 254 9.73 -7.49 14.17
C LEU A 254 10.13 -6.06 13.78
N ARG A 255 11.42 -5.70 13.91
CA ARG A 255 11.93 -4.33 13.77
C ARG A 255 11.48 -3.66 12.47
N GLN A 256 11.65 -4.34 11.34
CA GLN A 256 11.37 -3.76 10.02
C GLN A 256 9.88 -3.40 9.84
N TYR A 257 8.98 -4.14 10.49
CA TYR A 257 7.54 -3.91 10.41
C TYR A 257 7.12 -2.76 11.35
N VAL A 258 7.77 -2.64 12.51
CA VAL A 258 7.61 -1.47 13.39
C VAL A 258 8.13 -0.20 12.72
N GLN A 259 9.28 -0.27 12.05
CA GLN A 259 9.81 0.84 11.25
C GLN A 259 8.80 1.25 10.16
N GLU A 260 8.25 0.29 9.42
CA GLU A 260 7.26 0.58 8.38
C GLU A 260 6.00 1.23 8.97
N LEU A 261 5.44 0.67 10.05
CA LEU A 261 4.30 1.28 10.75
C LEU A 261 4.62 2.70 11.26
N SER A 262 5.84 2.93 11.75
CA SER A 262 6.27 4.25 12.19
C SER A 262 6.32 5.29 11.07
N ARG A 263 6.41 4.87 9.81
CA ARG A 263 6.34 5.75 8.64
C ARG A 263 4.91 6.08 8.25
N ILE A 264 4.01 5.09 8.29
CA ILE A 264 2.66 5.20 7.71
C ILE A 264 1.56 5.55 8.72
N ALA A 265 1.76 5.31 10.01
CA ALA A 265 0.72 5.52 11.02
C ALA A 265 0.58 7.00 11.39
N GLU A 266 -0.62 7.55 11.25
CA GLU A 266 -0.97 8.91 11.68
C GLU A 266 -1.07 9.03 13.21
N CYS A 267 -1.29 7.91 13.89
CA CYS A 267 -1.39 7.82 15.34
C CYS A 267 -0.06 7.38 15.99
N TYR A 268 -0.07 7.21 17.31
CA TYR A 268 1.09 6.76 18.06
C TYR A 268 1.39 5.28 17.77
N VAL A 269 2.66 4.88 17.87
CA VAL A 269 3.08 3.49 17.58
C VAL A 269 3.36 2.72 18.87
N THR A 270 2.78 1.53 18.98
CA THR A 270 3.08 0.56 20.03
C THR A 270 3.86 -0.62 19.46
N ALA A 271 4.71 -1.24 20.28
CA ALA A 271 5.25 -2.56 19.98
C ALA A 271 5.47 -3.36 21.26
N HIS A 272 5.03 -4.61 21.27
CA HIS A 272 5.29 -5.55 22.37
C HIS A 272 5.68 -6.93 21.84
N PRO A 273 6.96 -7.12 21.44
CA PRO A 273 7.45 -8.37 20.87
C PRO A 273 7.55 -9.49 21.90
N ASN A 274 7.71 -10.73 21.42
CA ASN A 274 8.05 -11.86 22.26
C ASN A 274 9.50 -11.78 22.77
N ALA A 275 9.81 -12.50 23.85
CA ALA A 275 11.18 -12.75 24.29
C ALA A 275 11.88 -13.78 23.36
N GLY A 276 11.93 -13.46 22.06
CA GLY A 276 12.42 -14.35 21.01
C GLY A 276 11.37 -15.37 20.53
N LEU A 277 11.79 -16.26 19.65
CA LEU A 277 10.96 -17.40 19.22
C LEU A 277 10.97 -18.49 20.29
N PRO A 278 9.86 -19.22 20.51
CA PRO A 278 9.84 -20.33 21.45
C PRO A 278 10.77 -21.44 20.98
N ASN A 279 11.54 -22.02 21.90
CA ASN A 279 12.40 -23.16 21.63
C ASN A 279 11.60 -24.47 21.53
N ALA A 280 12.27 -25.60 21.28
CA ALA A 280 11.62 -26.90 21.11
C ALA A 280 10.84 -27.39 22.35
N PHE A 281 11.08 -26.78 23.52
CA PHE A 281 10.36 -27.05 24.77
C PHE A 281 9.26 -26.02 25.07
N GLY A 282 9.05 -25.05 24.17
CA GLY A 282 8.08 -23.97 24.34
C GLY A 282 8.55 -22.84 25.27
N GLU A 283 9.83 -22.82 25.63
CA GLU A 283 10.43 -21.77 26.47
C GLU A 283 11.00 -20.64 25.62
N TYR A 284 11.20 -19.48 26.23
CA TYR A 284 11.69 -18.26 25.57
C TYR A 284 13.09 -17.92 26.06
N ASP A 285 14.06 -17.92 25.16
CA ASP A 285 15.49 -17.87 25.51
C ASP A 285 16.09 -16.45 25.45
N LEU A 286 15.36 -15.46 24.91
CA LEU A 286 15.89 -14.09 24.84
C LEU A 286 15.89 -13.45 26.23
N ASP A 287 17.07 -13.07 26.71
CA ASP A 287 17.21 -12.44 28.02
C ASP A 287 16.82 -10.95 28.02
N ALA A 288 16.52 -10.44 29.21
CA ALA A 288 16.07 -9.07 29.42
C ALA A 288 17.06 -8.00 28.96
N ASP A 289 18.37 -8.21 29.09
CA ASP A 289 19.38 -7.22 28.70
C ASP A 289 19.53 -7.16 27.18
N THR A 290 19.47 -8.31 26.51
CA THR A 290 19.49 -8.37 25.03
C THR A 290 18.24 -7.73 24.45
N MET A 291 17.05 -8.09 24.95
CA MET A 291 15.79 -7.48 24.53
C MET A 291 15.79 -5.97 24.74
N ALA A 292 16.24 -5.49 25.90
CA ALA A 292 16.31 -4.07 26.21
C ALA A 292 17.27 -3.30 25.28
N LYS A 293 18.39 -3.89 24.86
CA LYS A 293 19.30 -3.28 23.87
C LYS A 293 18.63 -3.10 22.51
N GLN A 294 17.88 -4.09 22.05
CA GLN A 294 17.17 -4.03 20.77
C GLN A 294 16.05 -2.98 20.82
N ILE A 295 15.26 -2.96 21.90
CA ILE A 295 14.22 -1.95 22.12
C ILE A 295 14.79 -0.54 22.22
N ARG A 296 15.92 -0.37 22.89
CA ARG A 296 16.60 0.93 22.97
C ARG A 296 16.92 1.47 21.59
N GLU A 297 17.39 0.62 20.68
CA GLU A 297 17.68 1.02 19.30
C GLU A 297 16.43 1.50 18.57
N TRP A 298 15.29 0.83 18.75
CA TRP A 298 14.01 1.28 18.18
C TRP A 298 13.58 2.65 18.72
N ALA A 299 13.76 2.87 20.02
CA ALA A 299 13.46 4.14 20.67
C ALA A 299 14.40 5.27 20.19
N GLU A 300 15.70 5.00 20.08
CA GLU A 300 16.69 5.95 19.54
C GLU A 300 16.45 6.27 18.06
N ALA A 301 15.95 5.30 17.28
CA ALA A 301 15.53 5.49 15.90
C ALA A 301 14.18 6.25 15.76
N GLY A 302 13.49 6.51 16.88
CA GLY A 302 12.25 7.28 16.92
C GLY A 302 11.02 6.50 16.42
N PHE A 303 10.99 5.18 16.60
CA PHE A 303 9.88 4.34 16.10
C PHE A 303 8.69 4.23 17.07
N LEU A 304 8.90 4.44 18.36
CA LEU A 304 7.96 4.03 19.41
C LEU A 304 7.38 5.21 20.21
N ASN A 305 6.14 5.02 20.66
CA ASN A 305 5.50 5.83 21.71
C ASN A 305 5.16 5.00 22.94
N ILE A 306 4.89 3.71 22.75
CA ILE A 306 4.69 2.73 23.82
C ILE A 306 5.48 1.47 23.50
N VAL A 307 6.12 0.87 24.50
CA VAL A 307 6.76 -0.44 24.38
C VAL A 307 6.31 -1.38 25.49
N GLY A 308 6.12 -2.65 25.18
CA GLY A 308 5.80 -3.69 26.16
C GLY A 308 6.45 -5.02 25.82
N GLY A 309 5.93 -6.08 26.41
CA GLY A 309 6.32 -7.45 26.10
C GLY A 309 5.13 -8.37 25.89
N CYS A 310 5.29 -9.38 25.04
CA CYS A 310 4.27 -10.42 24.87
C CYS A 310 4.75 -11.75 25.47
N CYS A 311 4.70 -12.86 24.75
CA CYS A 311 5.01 -14.18 25.28
C CYS A 311 6.49 -14.28 25.68
N GLY A 312 6.75 -14.93 26.82
CA GLY A 312 8.10 -15.08 27.37
C GLY A 312 8.61 -13.90 28.20
N THR A 313 7.95 -12.74 28.13
CA THR A 313 8.40 -11.53 28.83
C THR A 313 7.96 -11.52 30.28
N THR A 314 8.88 -11.11 31.17
CA THR A 314 8.71 -11.15 32.63
C THR A 314 8.89 -9.75 33.23
N PRO A 315 8.60 -9.53 34.53
CA PRO A 315 8.92 -8.27 35.20
C PRO A 315 10.39 -7.83 35.05
N GLN A 316 11.33 -8.77 34.91
CA GLN A 316 12.74 -8.45 34.65
C GLN A 316 12.93 -7.80 33.27
N HIS A 317 12.22 -8.29 32.25
CA HIS A 317 12.21 -7.72 30.91
C HIS A 317 11.61 -6.31 30.91
N ILE A 318 10.43 -6.15 31.55
CA ILE A 318 9.76 -4.84 31.66
C ILE A 318 10.65 -3.82 32.37
N ALA A 319 11.31 -4.21 33.46
CA ALA A 319 12.23 -3.32 34.18
C ALA A 319 13.46 -2.95 33.34
N ALA A 320 14.00 -3.88 32.56
CA ALA A 320 15.12 -3.60 31.65
C ALA A 320 14.71 -2.66 30.51
N MET A 321 13.55 -2.90 29.89
CA MET A 321 13.01 -2.04 28.83
C MET A 321 12.65 -0.65 29.35
N SER A 322 12.02 -0.55 30.53
CA SER A 322 11.68 0.73 31.16
C SER A 322 12.91 1.62 31.37
N ARG A 323 14.01 1.05 31.90
CA ARG A 323 15.29 1.77 32.01
C ARG A 323 15.92 2.10 30.67
N ALA A 324 15.73 1.25 29.66
CA ALA A 324 16.34 1.43 28.35
C ALA A 324 15.71 2.59 27.55
N VAL A 325 14.42 2.84 27.73
CA VAL A 325 13.69 3.93 27.05
C VAL A 325 13.62 5.23 27.87
N GLU A 326 14.05 5.20 29.14
CA GLU A 326 14.05 6.38 30.02
C GLU A 326 14.88 7.53 29.44
N GLY A 327 14.29 8.72 29.36
CA GLY A 327 14.93 9.93 28.85
C GLY A 327 15.08 10.01 27.32
N LEU A 328 14.63 9.00 26.58
CA LEU A 328 14.55 9.05 25.11
C LEU A 328 13.29 9.78 24.66
N ALA A 329 13.41 10.51 23.54
CA ALA A 329 12.29 11.23 22.97
C ALA A 329 11.31 10.24 22.31
N PRO A 330 9.99 10.38 22.52
CA PRO A 330 9.01 9.56 21.83
C PRO A 330 8.96 9.90 20.34
N ARG A 331 8.46 8.97 19.53
CA ARG A 331 8.16 9.20 18.11
C ARG A 331 7.24 10.41 17.95
N LYS A 332 7.60 11.32 17.06
CA LYS A 332 6.72 12.42 16.65
C LYS A 332 5.72 11.91 15.61
N LEU A 333 4.47 12.36 15.72
CA LEU A 333 3.46 12.05 14.71
C LEU A 333 3.88 12.69 13.37
N PRO A 334 3.87 11.93 12.26
CA PRO A 334 4.25 12.43 10.96
C PRO A 334 3.13 13.28 10.35
N GLU A 335 3.51 14.27 9.52
CA GLU A 335 2.57 14.90 8.60
C GLU A 335 2.45 14.02 7.35
N ILE A 336 1.30 13.37 7.18
CA ILE A 336 1.06 12.47 6.05
C ILE A 336 0.17 13.17 5.02
N PRO A 337 0.53 13.15 3.72
CA PRO A 337 -0.32 13.69 2.67
C PRO A 337 -1.72 13.05 2.66
N VAL A 338 -2.75 13.87 2.51
CA VAL A 338 -4.14 13.41 2.37
C VAL A 338 -4.27 12.63 1.06
N ALA A 339 -4.79 11.41 1.15
CA ALA A 339 -4.95 10.50 0.01
C ALA A 339 -6.00 9.45 0.35
N CYS A 340 -6.73 8.97 -0.66
CA CYS A 340 -7.64 7.85 -0.51
C CYS A 340 -6.81 6.58 -0.30
N ARG A 341 -6.98 5.93 0.86
CA ARG A 341 -6.20 4.76 1.26
C ARG A 341 -7.11 3.55 1.29
N LEU A 342 -6.92 2.66 0.32
CA LEU A 342 -7.66 1.42 0.16
C LEU A 342 -6.74 0.22 0.44
N SER A 343 -7.33 -0.96 0.57
CA SER A 343 -6.57 -2.21 0.69
C SER A 343 -7.36 -3.44 0.25
N GLY A 344 -6.65 -4.36 -0.41
CA GLY A 344 -6.97 -5.78 -0.41
C GLY A 344 -6.08 -6.49 0.62
N LEU A 345 -5.27 -7.45 0.16
CA LEU A 345 -4.09 -7.94 0.89
C LEU A 345 -2.90 -6.96 0.80
N GLU A 346 -2.91 -6.10 -0.22
CA GLU A 346 -1.91 -5.07 -0.47
C GLU A 346 -2.55 -3.67 -0.46
N PRO A 347 -1.79 -2.62 -0.11
CA PRO A 347 -2.33 -1.26 -0.07
C PRO A 347 -2.51 -0.69 -1.48
N LEU A 348 -3.52 0.13 -1.67
CA LEU A 348 -3.68 1.01 -2.83
C LEU A 348 -3.95 2.43 -2.33
N ASN A 349 -2.96 3.31 -2.48
CA ASN A 349 -3.06 4.71 -2.08
C ASN A 349 -3.22 5.59 -3.34
N ILE A 350 -4.28 6.40 -3.37
CA ILE A 350 -4.64 7.29 -4.48
C ILE A 350 -4.49 8.74 -3.99
N GLY A 351 -3.44 9.42 -4.46
CA GLY A 351 -3.09 10.80 -4.12
C GLY A 351 -2.86 11.67 -5.36
N GLU A 352 -2.27 12.86 -5.20
CA GLU A 352 -2.10 13.83 -6.30
C GLU A 352 -1.21 13.33 -7.45
N ASP A 353 -0.19 12.52 -7.15
CA ASP A 353 0.72 11.95 -8.15
C ASP A 353 0.22 10.61 -8.72
N SER A 354 -0.96 10.15 -8.30
CA SER A 354 -1.52 8.90 -8.80
C SER A 354 -2.02 9.06 -10.23
N LEU A 355 -1.77 8.02 -11.02
CA LEU A 355 -2.33 7.90 -12.37
C LEU A 355 -3.76 7.38 -12.30
N PHE A 356 -4.45 7.43 -13.44
CA PHE A 356 -5.82 6.95 -13.57
C PHE A 356 -5.97 5.50 -13.09
N VAL A 357 -6.91 5.27 -12.17
CA VAL A 357 -7.14 3.98 -11.53
C VAL A 357 -8.20 3.19 -12.30
N ASN A 358 -7.84 1.99 -12.74
CA ASN A 358 -8.74 1.12 -13.50
C ASN A 358 -9.53 0.22 -12.55
N VAL A 359 -10.86 0.37 -12.55
CA VAL A 359 -11.78 -0.50 -11.83
C VAL A 359 -12.36 -1.52 -12.81
N GLY A 360 -12.12 -2.81 -12.59
CA GLY A 360 -12.53 -3.88 -13.49
C GLY A 360 -14.04 -4.14 -13.47
N GLU A 361 -14.71 -3.96 -14.61
CA GLU A 361 -16.18 -4.03 -14.75
C GLU A 361 -16.78 -5.44 -15.00
N ARG A 362 -15.96 -6.45 -15.30
CA ARG A 362 -16.44 -7.72 -15.92
C ARG A 362 -17.07 -8.70 -14.93
N THR A 363 -16.86 -8.49 -13.63
CA THR A 363 -17.44 -9.25 -12.51
C THR A 363 -18.83 -8.73 -12.14
N ASN A 364 -19.63 -8.47 -13.17
CA ASN A 364 -20.94 -7.86 -13.07
C ASN A 364 -21.99 -8.74 -13.78
N VAL A 365 -22.96 -9.25 -13.02
CA VAL A 365 -24.01 -10.14 -13.55
C VAL A 365 -24.90 -9.44 -14.58
N THR A 366 -25.10 -8.13 -14.47
CA THR A 366 -25.89 -7.37 -15.45
C THR A 366 -25.08 -6.97 -16.68
N GLY A 367 -23.79 -6.66 -16.50
CA GLY A 367 -22.90 -6.11 -17.54
C GLY A 367 -22.14 -7.16 -18.35
N SER A 368 -21.92 -8.37 -17.82
CA SER A 368 -21.06 -9.39 -18.44
C SER A 368 -21.83 -10.69 -18.69
N ALA A 369 -22.12 -10.98 -19.97
CA ALA A 369 -22.85 -12.19 -20.37
C ALA A 369 -22.13 -13.48 -19.94
N LYS A 370 -20.77 -13.50 -20.00
CA LYS A 370 -19.97 -14.63 -19.53
C LYS A 370 -20.13 -14.82 -18.03
N PHE A 371 -19.95 -13.75 -17.25
CA PHE A 371 -20.04 -13.81 -15.78
C PHE A 371 -21.44 -14.20 -15.32
N LYS A 372 -22.48 -13.58 -15.89
CA LYS A 372 -23.89 -13.92 -15.66
C LYS A 372 -24.16 -15.41 -15.81
N ARG A 373 -23.68 -16.01 -16.90
CA ARG A 373 -23.84 -17.45 -17.16
C ARG A 373 -23.14 -18.27 -16.08
N LEU A 374 -21.89 -17.95 -15.76
CA LEU A 374 -21.10 -18.69 -14.79
C LEU A 374 -21.72 -18.66 -13.39
N ILE A 375 -22.20 -17.50 -12.94
CA ILE A 375 -22.86 -17.37 -11.64
C ILE A 375 -24.21 -18.12 -11.63
N LYS A 376 -25.04 -18.00 -12.68
CA LYS A 376 -26.32 -18.74 -12.76
C LYS A 376 -26.15 -20.27 -12.84
N GLU A 377 -25.06 -20.73 -13.44
CA GLU A 377 -24.69 -22.15 -13.52
C GLU A 377 -23.87 -22.61 -12.31
N GLU A 378 -23.67 -21.77 -11.29
CA GLU A 378 -22.87 -22.03 -10.08
C GLU A 378 -21.41 -22.44 -10.36
N LYS A 379 -20.87 -22.05 -11.52
CA LYS A 379 -19.47 -22.28 -11.94
C LYS A 379 -18.54 -21.22 -11.35
N TYR A 380 -18.51 -21.15 -10.02
CA TYR A 380 -17.76 -20.13 -9.29
C TYR A 380 -16.25 -20.16 -9.56
N SER A 381 -15.64 -21.34 -9.78
CA SER A 381 -14.22 -21.45 -10.12
C SER A 381 -13.88 -20.73 -11.44
N GLU A 382 -14.68 -20.94 -12.49
CA GLU A 382 -14.51 -20.21 -13.76
C GLU A 382 -14.85 -18.71 -13.61
N ALA A 383 -15.71 -18.35 -12.66
CA ALA A 383 -16.03 -16.96 -12.36
C ALA A 383 -14.85 -16.24 -11.69
N LEU A 384 -14.08 -16.93 -10.83
CA LEU A 384 -12.84 -16.42 -10.26
C LEU A 384 -11.80 -16.13 -11.34
N ASP A 385 -11.74 -16.93 -12.41
CA ASP A 385 -10.85 -16.66 -13.54
C ASP A 385 -11.18 -15.32 -14.23
N VAL A 386 -12.46 -14.91 -14.26
CA VAL A 386 -12.84 -13.60 -14.78
C VAL A 386 -12.26 -12.48 -13.90
N ALA A 387 -12.34 -12.61 -12.59
CA ALA A 387 -11.76 -11.65 -11.65
C ALA A 387 -10.22 -11.61 -11.76
N ARG A 388 -9.56 -12.77 -11.76
CA ARG A 388 -8.10 -12.89 -11.90
C ARG A 388 -7.59 -12.26 -13.20
N GLN A 389 -8.25 -12.54 -14.32
CA GLN A 389 -7.90 -11.94 -15.61
C GLN A 389 -7.99 -10.41 -15.60
N GLN A 390 -8.91 -9.81 -14.84
CA GLN A 390 -8.98 -8.35 -14.76
C GLN A 390 -7.75 -7.78 -14.06
N VAL A 391 -7.34 -8.38 -12.94
CA VAL A 391 -6.16 -7.98 -12.17
C VAL A 391 -4.88 -8.17 -13.00
N GLU A 392 -4.74 -9.30 -13.68
CA GLU A 392 -3.61 -9.58 -14.58
C GLU A 392 -3.55 -8.59 -15.75
N ASN A 393 -4.70 -8.11 -16.23
CA ASN A 393 -4.80 -7.09 -17.26
C ASN A 393 -4.74 -5.66 -16.70
N GLY A 394 -4.30 -5.46 -15.45
CA GLY A 394 -4.03 -4.13 -14.89
C GLY A 394 -5.20 -3.44 -14.19
N ALA A 395 -6.28 -4.15 -13.87
CA ALA A 395 -7.28 -3.63 -12.94
C ALA A 395 -6.68 -3.51 -11.53
N GLN A 396 -6.77 -2.33 -10.94
CA GLN A 396 -6.25 -2.04 -9.60
C GLN A 396 -7.33 -2.19 -8.53
N ILE A 397 -8.60 -2.22 -8.94
CA ILE A 397 -9.79 -2.47 -8.11
C ILE A 397 -10.70 -3.39 -8.92
N ILE A 398 -11.46 -4.27 -8.27
CA ILE A 398 -12.46 -5.13 -8.94
C ILE A 398 -13.85 -4.71 -8.48
N ASP A 399 -14.72 -4.37 -9.43
CA ASP A 399 -16.14 -4.11 -9.20
C ASP A 399 -16.92 -5.43 -9.22
N ILE A 400 -17.71 -5.72 -8.18
CA ILE A 400 -18.45 -6.96 -8.04
C ILE A 400 -19.92 -6.64 -7.88
N ASN A 401 -20.71 -7.01 -8.88
CA ASN A 401 -22.17 -6.84 -8.88
C ASN A 401 -22.87 -8.20 -9.09
N MET A 402 -23.76 -8.54 -8.15
CA MET A 402 -24.56 -9.76 -8.15
C MET A 402 -26.06 -9.50 -8.34
N ASP A 403 -26.44 -8.29 -8.75
CA ASP A 403 -27.85 -7.92 -8.88
C ASP A 403 -28.47 -8.59 -10.11
N GLU A 404 -29.45 -9.47 -9.89
CA GLU A 404 -30.29 -10.05 -10.93
C GLU A 404 -31.59 -10.56 -10.32
N GLY A 405 -32.74 -10.26 -10.92
CA GLY A 405 -34.05 -10.56 -10.31
C GLY A 405 -34.34 -12.05 -10.05
N MET A 406 -33.59 -12.97 -10.69
CA MET A 406 -33.75 -14.43 -10.54
C MET A 406 -32.69 -15.07 -9.64
N LEU A 407 -31.82 -14.26 -9.01
CA LEU A 407 -30.69 -14.73 -8.21
C LEU A 407 -30.80 -14.21 -6.78
N ASP A 408 -30.42 -15.05 -5.82
CA ASP A 408 -30.19 -14.61 -4.44
C ASP A 408 -28.86 -13.82 -4.39
N ALA A 409 -28.98 -12.51 -4.58
CA ALA A 409 -27.85 -11.59 -4.66
C ALA A 409 -27.02 -11.58 -3.37
N GLU A 410 -27.66 -11.70 -2.20
CA GLU A 410 -26.96 -11.74 -0.92
C GLU A 410 -26.12 -13.01 -0.82
N ALA A 411 -26.72 -14.18 -1.07
CA ALA A 411 -26.01 -15.45 -0.99
C ALA A 411 -24.87 -15.55 -2.02
N ALA A 412 -25.08 -15.09 -3.26
CA ALA A 412 -24.06 -15.10 -4.29
C ALA A 412 -22.91 -14.12 -3.98
N MET A 413 -23.22 -12.93 -3.45
CA MET A 413 -22.21 -11.95 -3.04
C MET A 413 -21.31 -12.54 -1.93
N VAL A 414 -21.92 -13.07 -0.87
CA VAL A 414 -21.19 -13.71 0.24
C VAL A 414 -20.32 -14.86 -0.27
N ARG A 415 -20.90 -15.77 -1.07
CA ARG A 415 -20.17 -16.93 -1.59
C ARG A 415 -18.99 -16.51 -2.46
N PHE A 416 -19.18 -15.57 -3.38
CA PHE A 416 -18.11 -15.15 -4.29
C PHE A 416 -16.99 -14.39 -3.57
N LEU A 417 -17.32 -13.49 -2.63
CA LEU A 417 -16.32 -12.77 -1.85
C LEU A 417 -15.52 -13.70 -0.93
N ASN A 418 -16.17 -14.69 -0.30
CA ASN A 418 -15.48 -15.68 0.51
C ASN A 418 -14.51 -16.54 -0.31
N LEU A 419 -14.84 -16.84 -1.57
CA LEU A 419 -13.95 -17.52 -2.50
C LEU A 419 -12.78 -16.63 -2.92
N ILE A 420 -13.04 -15.36 -3.25
CA ILE A 420 -11.98 -14.38 -3.58
C ILE A 420 -10.97 -14.27 -2.45
N ALA A 421 -11.41 -14.27 -1.19
CA ALA A 421 -10.51 -14.21 -0.03
C ALA A 421 -9.50 -15.38 0.01
N GLY A 422 -9.83 -16.52 -0.61
CA GLY A 422 -8.94 -17.68 -0.76
C GLY A 422 -7.99 -17.62 -1.96
N GLU A 423 -8.10 -16.60 -2.82
CA GLU A 423 -7.33 -16.43 -4.05
C GLU A 423 -6.41 -15.19 -3.94
N PRO A 424 -5.14 -15.32 -3.51
CA PRO A 424 -4.26 -14.19 -3.23
C PRO A 424 -4.06 -13.23 -4.41
N ASP A 425 -4.01 -13.75 -5.64
CA ASP A 425 -3.84 -12.94 -6.86
C ASP A 425 -5.02 -11.98 -7.10
N ILE A 426 -6.21 -12.35 -6.62
CA ILE A 426 -7.43 -11.54 -6.69
C ILE A 426 -7.53 -10.67 -5.44
N ALA A 427 -7.38 -11.28 -4.26
CA ALA A 427 -7.53 -10.60 -2.97
C ALA A 427 -6.51 -9.49 -2.72
N ARG A 428 -5.37 -9.47 -3.44
CA ARG A 428 -4.36 -8.42 -3.30
C ARG A 428 -4.89 -7.01 -3.58
N VAL A 429 -5.84 -6.86 -4.50
CA VAL A 429 -6.42 -5.56 -4.85
C VAL A 429 -7.70 -5.27 -4.05
N PRO A 430 -8.06 -4.00 -3.80
CA PRO A 430 -9.33 -3.64 -3.17
C PRO A 430 -10.54 -4.09 -3.99
N ILE A 431 -11.65 -4.34 -3.29
CA ILE A 431 -12.94 -4.70 -3.88
C ILE A 431 -13.91 -3.52 -3.82
N MET A 432 -14.57 -3.25 -4.94
CA MET A 432 -15.72 -2.36 -5.04
C MET A 432 -16.98 -3.21 -5.03
N ILE A 433 -17.77 -3.11 -3.95
CA ILE A 433 -19.02 -3.85 -3.78
C ILE A 433 -20.13 -3.07 -4.47
N ASP A 434 -20.68 -3.62 -5.54
CA ASP A 434 -21.71 -3.01 -6.35
C ASP A 434 -23.08 -3.68 -6.14
N SER A 435 -24.05 -2.90 -5.67
CA SER A 435 -25.45 -3.28 -5.67
C SER A 435 -26.37 -2.07 -5.53
N SER A 436 -27.58 -2.21 -6.08
CA SER A 436 -28.70 -1.28 -5.86
C SER A 436 -29.41 -1.46 -4.52
N LYS A 437 -29.11 -2.55 -3.79
CA LYS A 437 -29.74 -2.92 -2.51
C LYS A 437 -28.75 -2.82 -1.36
N TRP A 438 -29.12 -2.06 -0.31
CA TRP A 438 -28.28 -1.90 0.87
C TRP A 438 -27.94 -3.24 1.55
N ASP A 439 -28.89 -4.15 1.66
CA ASP A 439 -28.67 -5.44 2.32
C ASP A 439 -27.55 -6.26 1.66
N VAL A 440 -27.46 -6.23 0.33
CA VAL A 440 -26.39 -6.90 -0.43
C VAL A 440 -25.03 -6.22 -0.19
N ILE A 441 -25.01 -4.88 -0.18
CA ILE A 441 -23.80 -4.09 0.14
C ILE A 441 -23.29 -4.45 1.53
N GLU A 442 -24.19 -4.43 2.53
CA GLU A 442 -23.84 -4.69 3.92
C GLU A 442 -23.32 -6.12 4.12
N LYS A 443 -23.93 -7.11 3.47
CA LYS A 443 -23.42 -8.49 3.47
C LYS A 443 -22.04 -8.58 2.82
N GLY A 444 -21.80 -7.86 1.72
CA GLY A 444 -20.49 -7.80 1.08
C GLY A 444 -19.42 -7.19 1.98
N LEU A 445 -19.73 -6.09 2.68
CA LEU A 445 -18.80 -5.42 3.60
C LEU A 445 -18.36 -6.32 4.75
N LYS A 446 -19.26 -7.20 5.20
CA LYS A 446 -19.02 -8.20 6.24
C LYS A 446 -18.14 -9.38 5.78
N CYS A 447 -17.80 -9.45 4.49
CA CYS A 447 -16.96 -10.50 3.91
C CYS A 447 -15.54 -10.03 3.52
N ILE A 448 -15.28 -8.70 3.50
CA ILE A 448 -13.99 -8.16 3.03
C ILE A 448 -13.11 -7.68 4.19
N GLN A 449 -11.90 -8.25 4.29
CA GLN A 449 -10.93 -7.89 5.32
C GLN A 449 -10.26 -6.52 5.08
N GLY A 450 -10.09 -6.13 3.81
CA GLY A 450 -9.51 -4.85 3.40
C GLY A 450 -10.47 -3.67 3.51
N LYS A 451 -9.96 -2.46 3.25
CA LYS A 451 -10.76 -1.26 3.01
C LYS A 451 -11.15 -1.21 1.53
N GLY A 452 -12.38 -1.66 1.27
CA GLY A 452 -13.01 -1.62 -0.05
C GLY A 452 -13.79 -0.33 -0.31
N ILE A 453 -14.52 -0.33 -1.42
CA ILE A 453 -15.38 0.77 -1.87
C ILE A 453 -16.81 0.27 -1.96
N VAL A 454 -17.79 1.08 -1.56
CA VAL A 454 -19.21 0.83 -1.84
C VAL A 454 -19.67 1.58 -3.06
N ASN A 455 -20.25 0.86 -4.03
CA ASN A 455 -20.85 1.37 -5.25
C ASN A 455 -22.34 1.00 -5.28
N SER A 456 -23.25 1.84 -4.80
CA SER A 456 -23.09 3.23 -4.40
C SER A 456 -24.20 3.62 -3.42
N ILE A 457 -24.09 4.81 -2.83
CA ILE A 457 -25.18 5.46 -2.12
C ILE A 457 -25.60 6.74 -2.85
N SER A 458 -26.80 7.23 -2.55
CA SER A 458 -27.35 8.46 -3.15
C SER A 458 -28.44 9.05 -2.25
N MET A 459 -28.94 10.24 -2.59
CA MET A 459 -30.05 10.89 -1.88
C MET A 459 -31.42 10.55 -2.49
N LYS A 460 -31.51 9.52 -3.36
CA LYS A 460 -32.75 9.13 -4.05
C LYS A 460 -33.90 8.77 -3.08
N GLU A 461 -33.56 8.20 -1.93
CA GLU A 461 -34.50 7.80 -0.86
C GLU A 461 -34.58 8.86 0.27
N GLY A 462 -34.01 10.05 0.03
CA GLY A 462 -33.92 11.15 0.99
C GLY A 462 -32.61 11.19 1.78
N VAL A 463 -32.42 12.30 2.49
CA VAL A 463 -31.18 12.60 3.24
C VAL A 463 -30.99 11.68 4.46
N ASP A 464 -32.07 11.31 5.15
CA ASP A 464 -31.97 10.49 6.37
C ASP A 464 -31.38 9.11 6.09
N ALA A 465 -31.83 8.44 5.01
CA ALA A 465 -31.29 7.17 4.57
C ALA A 465 -29.83 7.30 4.12
N PHE A 466 -29.50 8.37 3.39
CA PHE A 466 -28.14 8.69 2.96
C PHE A 466 -27.18 8.86 4.17
N ILE A 467 -27.59 9.62 5.19
CA ILE A 467 -26.82 9.80 6.44
C ILE A 467 -26.67 8.48 7.19
N HIS A 468 -27.74 7.69 7.29
CA HIS A 468 -27.71 6.40 7.97
C HIS A 468 -26.70 5.45 7.33
N HIS A 469 -26.77 5.28 6.01
CA HIS A 469 -25.82 4.46 5.25
C HIS A 469 -24.40 5.00 5.38
N ALA A 470 -24.18 6.31 5.27
CA ALA A 470 -22.85 6.90 5.42
C ALA A 470 -22.24 6.64 6.81
N LYS A 471 -23.03 6.71 7.89
CA LYS A 471 -22.57 6.36 9.24
C LYS A 471 -22.16 4.90 9.36
N LEU A 472 -22.92 3.99 8.75
CA LEU A 472 -22.56 2.57 8.70
C LEU A 472 -21.28 2.33 7.89
N LEU A 473 -21.15 2.95 6.71
CA LEU A 473 -19.92 2.84 5.89
C LEU A 473 -18.68 3.31 6.65
N ARG A 474 -18.78 4.43 7.39
CA ARG A 474 -17.70 4.91 8.25
C ARG A 474 -17.35 3.89 9.34
N ARG A 475 -18.34 3.22 9.91
CA ARG A 475 -18.13 2.19 10.94
C ARG A 475 -17.54 0.88 10.37
N TYR A 476 -17.91 0.50 9.15
CA TYR A 476 -17.29 -0.63 8.43
C TYR A 476 -15.88 -0.30 7.90
N GLY A 477 -15.55 0.99 7.77
CA GLY A 477 -14.27 1.44 7.25
C GLY A 477 -14.15 1.33 5.73
N ALA A 478 -15.21 1.67 4.99
CA ALA A 478 -15.22 1.65 3.53
C ALA A 478 -15.18 3.06 2.94
N ALA A 479 -14.56 3.20 1.76
CA ALA A 479 -14.76 4.37 0.90
C ALA A 479 -16.11 4.27 0.17
N VAL A 480 -16.58 5.37 -0.41
CA VAL A 480 -17.95 5.44 -0.93
C VAL A 480 -18.04 6.13 -2.28
N VAL A 481 -18.70 5.48 -3.23
CA VAL A 481 -19.20 6.11 -4.44
C VAL A 481 -20.55 6.76 -4.16
N VAL A 482 -20.64 8.06 -4.41
CA VAL A 482 -21.85 8.86 -4.27
C VAL A 482 -22.34 9.22 -5.66
N MET A 483 -23.45 8.61 -6.06
CA MET A 483 -24.09 8.93 -7.34
C MET A 483 -24.74 10.31 -7.27
N ALA A 484 -24.65 11.08 -8.37
CA ALA A 484 -25.37 12.33 -8.54
C ALA A 484 -26.87 12.06 -8.82
N PHE A 485 -27.56 11.53 -7.82
CA PHE A 485 -28.98 11.17 -7.84
C PHE A 485 -29.60 11.59 -6.50
N ASP A 486 -30.60 12.45 -6.54
CA ASP A 486 -31.37 12.86 -5.37
C ASP A 486 -32.88 12.64 -5.56
N GLU A 487 -33.70 13.23 -4.68
CA GLU A 487 -35.15 13.05 -4.67
C GLU A 487 -35.84 13.52 -5.96
N GLN A 488 -35.17 14.34 -6.78
CA GLN A 488 -35.71 14.84 -8.05
C GLN A 488 -35.30 14.00 -9.27
N GLY A 489 -34.41 13.01 -9.10
CA GLY A 489 -33.91 12.18 -10.20
C GLY A 489 -32.40 12.23 -10.37
N GLN A 490 -31.94 11.63 -11.46
CA GLN A 490 -30.53 11.63 -11.85
C GLN A 490 -30.12 12.99 -12.43
N ALA A 491 -28.90 13.44 -12.13
CA ALA A 491 -28.35 14.66 -12.69
C ALA A 491 -27.85 14.46 -14.12
N ASP A 492 -28.56 15.05 -15.08
CA ASP A 492 -28.29 15.01 -16.53
C ASP A 492 -27.43 16.18 -17.02
N THR A 493 -27.58 17.37 -16.46
CA THR A 493 -26.82 18.59 -16.83
C THR A 493 -25.62 18.87 -15.91
N ARG A 494 -24.58 19.58 -16.40
CA ARG A 494 -23.40 19.98 -15.58
C ARG A 494 -23.80 20.69 -14.29
N ALA A 495 -24.75 21.64 -14.38
CA ALA A 495 -25.23 22.40 -13.24
C ALA A 495 -25.88 21.52 -12.17
N ARG A 496 -26.71 20.54 -12.59
CA ARG A 496 -27.37 19.60 -11.67
C ARG A 496 -26.37 18.64 -11.05
N LYS A 497 -25.38 18.16 -11.82
CA LYS A 497 -24.32 17.27 -11.32
C LYS A 497 -23.57 17.89 -10.15
N ILE A 498 -23.03 19.11 -10.35
CA ILE A 498 -22.27 19.78 -9.29
C ILE A 498 -23.14 20.21 -8.10
N GLU A 499 -24.42 20.58 -8.32
CA GLU A 499 -25.36 20.90 -7.25
C GLU A 499 -25.52 19.72 -6.27
N ILE A 500 -25.80 18.53 -6.80
CA ILE A 500 -25.97 17.32 -5.98
C ILE A 500 -24.66 16.93 -5.30
N CYS A 501 -23.52 16.97 -6.02
CA CYS A 501 -22.22 16.67 -5.43
C CYS A 501 -21.86 17.61 -4.27
N ARG A 502 -22.09 18.94 -4.40
CA ARG A 502 -21.89 19.89 -3.29
C ARG A 502 -22.76 19.57 -2.08
N ARG A 503 -24.04 19.29 -2.31
CA ARG A 503 -25.00 18.97 -1.25
C ARG A 503 -24.56 17.71 -0.49
N ALA A 504 -24.22 16.65 -1.22
CA ALA A 504 -23.74 15.40 -0.63
C ALA A 504 -22.41 15.58 0.10
N TYR A 505 -21.44 16.30 -0.49
CA TYR A 505 -20.14 16.59 0.15
C TYR A 505 -20.32 17.29 1.49
N LYS A 506 -21.18 18.30 1.53
CA LYS A 506 -21.48 19.05 2.76
C LYS A 506 -22.07 18.14 3.84
N ILE A 507 -23.08 17.34 3.51
CA ILE A 507 -23.71 16.41 4.45
C ILE A 507 -22.67 15.40 4.98
N LEU A 508 -21.89 14.79 4.08
CA LEU A 508 -20.89 13.79 4.47
C LEU A 508 -19.79 14.38 5.36
N THR A 509 -19.24 15.53 5.00
CA THR A 509 -18.10 16.12 5.73
C THR A 509 -18.51 16.87 6.98
N GLU A 510 -19.59 17.65 6.96
CA GLU A 510 -20.00 18.52 8.07
C GLU A 510 -20.95 17.83 9.06
N GLU A 511 -21.82 16.91 8.62
CA GLU A 511 -22.82 16.27 9.49
C GLU A 511 -22.42 14.84 9.91
N VAL A 512 -21.85 14.04 9.00
CA VAL A 512 -21.43 12.66 9.28
C VAL A 512 -19.98 12.59 9.80
N GLY A 513 -19.15 13.58 9.45
CA GLY A 513 -17.71 13.54 9.70
C GLY A 513 -17.01 12.46 8.87
N PHE A 514 -17.47 12.25 7.65
CA PHE A 514 -16.87 11.31 6.69
C PHE A 514 -15.59 11.95 6.10
N PRO A 515 -14.45 11.21 6.02
CA PRO A 515 -13.23 11.75 5.44
C PRO A 515 -13.44 12.13 3.96
N ALA A 516 -13.08 13.35 3.58
CA ALA A 516 -13.31 13.85 2.22
C ALA A 516 -12.54 13.03 1.17
N GLU A 517 -11.36 12.53 1.53
CA GLU A 517 -10.54 11.67 0.68
C GLU A 517 -11.14 10.28 0.42
N ASP A 518 -12.15 9.87 1.18
CA ASP A 518 -12.85 8.59 1.00
C ASP A 518 -14.17 8.75 0.20
N ILE A 519 -14.48 9.96 -0.25
CA ILE A 519 -15.65 10.28 -1.07
C ILE A 519 -15.27 10.24 -2.55
N ILE A 520 -15.93 9.39 -3.31
CA ILE A 520 -15.80 9.27 -4.76
C ILE A 520 -17.14 9.70 -5.36
N PHE A 521 -17.18 10.76 -6.16
CA PHE A 521 -18.40 11.14 -6.87
C PHE A 521 -18.52 10.38 -8.18
N ASP A 522 -19.73 9.88 -8.48
CA ASP A 522 -20.14 9.49 -9.82
C ASP A 522 -21.16 10.52 -10.34
N PRO A 523 -20.73 11.48 -11.17
CA PRO A 523 -21.64 12.46 -11.79
C PRO A 523 -22.63 11.88 -12.81
N ASN A 524 -22.73 10.56 -12.96
CA ASN A 524 -23.46 9.79 -13.97
C ASN A 524 -22.93 10.00 -15.39
N ILE A 525 -22.33 8.94 -15.95
CA ILE A 525 -22.01 8.85 -17.37
C ILE A 525 -23.23 8.31 -18.14
N PHE A 526 -23.75 9.10 -19.08
CA PHE A 526 -24.87 8.73 -19.94
C PHE A 526 -24.42 8.43 -21.38
N ALA A 527 -25.28 7.71 -22.11
CA ALA A 527 -25.06 7.38 -23.50
C ALA A 527 -25.12 8.62 -24.39
N VAL A 528 -24.16 8.75 -25.32
CA VAL A 528 -24.14 9.80 -26.34
C VAL A 528 -24.57 9.24 -27.71
N ALA A 529 -24.78 10.12 -28.69
CA ALA A 529 -25.17 9.76 -30.05
C ALA A 529 -26.43 8.87 -30.11
N THR A 530 -27.41 9.14 -29.25
CA THR A 530 -28.68 8.39 -29.19
C THR A 530 -29.67 8.83 -30.26
N GLY A 531 -29.38 9.91 -31.00
CA GLY A 531 -30.31 10.56 -31.93
C GLY A 531 -31.34 11.49 -31.25
N ILE A 532 -31.13 11.83 -29.97
CA ILE A 532 -31.96 12.76 -29.20
C ILE A 532 -31.08 13.96 -28.88
N GLU A 533 -31.50 15.17 -29.28
CA GLU A 533 -30.68 16.39 -29.21
C GLU A 533 -30.28 16.74 -27.78
N GLU A 534 -31.19 16.52 -26.83
CA GLU A 534 -30.97 16.73 -25.39
C GLU A 534 -29.82 15.89 -24.83
N HIS A 535 -29.50 14.75 -25.47
CA HIS A 535 -28.45 13.84 -25.01
C HIS A 535 -27.06 14.18 -25.58
N ASN A 536 -26.98 15.09 -26.57
CA ASN A 536 -25.72 15.42 -27.24
C ASN A 536 -24.67 15.97 -26.25
N ASN A 537 -25.11 16.68 -25.21
CA ASN A 537 -24.22 17.36 -24.28
C ASN A 537 -23.76 16.49 -23.09
N TYR A 538 -24.29 15.28 -22.92
CA TYR A 538 -24.07 14.48 -21.70
C TYR A 538 -22.60 14.19 -21.38
N ALA A 539 -21.78 13.87 -22.38
CA ALA A 539 -20.35 13.62 -22.17
C ALA A 539 -19.61 14.91 -21.77
N GLN A 540 -19.90 16.02 -22.45
CA GLN A 540 -19.29 17.31 -22.14
C GLN A 540 -19.72 17.83 -20.76
N ASP A 541 -20.97 17.60 -20.36
CA ASP A 541 -21.48 17.94 -19.03
C ASP A 541 -20.79 17.14 -17.93
N PHE A 542 -20.52 15.85 -18.16
CA PHE A 542 -19.72 15.03 -17.24
C PHE A 542 -18.28 15.58 -17.13
N ILE A 543 -17.61 15.82 -18.26
CA ILE A 543 -16.23 16.34 -18.30
C ILE A 543 -16.14 17.69 -17.57
N GLY A 544 -17.11 18.59 -17.79
CA GLY A 544 -17.18 19.87 -17.10
C GLY A 544 -17.47 19.73 -15.60
N ALA A 545 -18.29 18.76 -15.20
CA ALA A 545 -18.52 18.46 -13.79
C ALA A 545 -17.25 17.93 -13.09
N CYS A 546 -16.38 17.19 -13.80
CA CYS A 546 -15.09 16.77 -13.24
C CYS A 546 -14.25 17.98 -12.79
N GLU A 547 -14.13 18.98 -13.66
CA GLU A 547 -13.40 20.21 -13.37
C GLU A 547 -14.02 20.96 -12.18
N ASP A 548 -15.35 21.05 -12.14
CA ASP A 548 -16.07 21.72 -11.05
C ASP A 548 -15.86 21.02 -9.70
N ILE A 549 -15.96 19.69 -9.66
CA ILE A 549 -15.77 18.90 -8.45
C ILE A 549 -14.35 19.07 -7.94
N LYS A 550 -13.32 18.94 -8.79
CA LYS A 550 -11.93 19.11 -8.35
C LYS A 550 -11.61 20.51 -7.86
N ARG A 551 -12.27 21.53 -8.41
CA ARG A 551 -12.09 22.92 -7.99
C ARG A 551 -12.78 23.23 -6.67
N GLU A 552 -13.95 22.65 -6.43
CA GLU A 552 -14.86 23.06 -5.34
C GLU A 552 -14.90 22.10 -4.15
N LEU A 553 -14.61 20.82 -4.36
CA LEU A 553 -14.74 19.74 -3.38
C LEU A 553 -13.37 19.12 -3.11
N PRO A 554 -12.55 19.71 -2.22
CA PRO A 554 -11.17 19.27 -2.02
C PRO A 554 -11.10 17.83 -1.53
N HIS A 555 -10.07 17.11 -2.01
CA HIS A 555 -9.77 15.70 -1.74
C HIS A 555 -10.76 14.66 -2.29
N ALA A 556 -11.97 15.06 -2.70
CA ALA A 556 -12.92 14.14 -3.31
C ALA A 556 -12.37 13.59 -4.63
N LEU A 557 -12.66 12.31 -4.87
CA LEU A 557 -12.32 11.62 -6.10
C LEU A 557 -13.52 11.56 -7.04
N ILE A 558 -13.27 11.19 -8.30
CA ILE A 558 -14.28 11.13 -9.35
C ILE A 558 -14.16 9.79 -10.08
N SER A 559 -15.29 9.12 -10.23
CA SER A 559 -15.45 7.86 -10.96
C SER A 559 -16.64 7.92 -11.92
N GLY A 560 -16.82 6.85 -12.69
CA GLY A 560 -18.00 6.62 -13.50
C GLY A 560 -17.94 5.32 -14.29
N GLY A 561 -19.12 4.78 -14.61
CA GLY A 561 -19.29 3.66 -15.55
C GLY A 561 -18.95 4.05 -16.99
N VAL A 562 -17.69 3.90 -17.40
CA VAL A 562 -17.20 4.38 -18.71
C VAL A 562 -17.93 3.71 -19.86
N SER A 563 -18.22 2.41 -19.74
CA SER A 563 -18.95 1.66 -20.76
C SER A 563 -20.32 2.25 -21.12
N ASN A 564 -20.95 3.01 -20.23
CA ASN A 564 -22.27 3.64 -20.43
C ASN A 564 -22.26 4.67 -21.55
N VAL A 565 -21.15 5.42 -21.73
CA VAL A 565 -21.05 6.47 -22.76
C VAL A 565 -21.30 5.92 -24.16
N SER A 566 -20.96 4.65 -24.37
CA SER A 566 -20.97 3.97 -25.67
C SER A 566 -22.21 3.10 -25.93
N PHE A 567 -23.23 3.13 -25.07
CA PHE A 567 -24.36 2.19 -25.15
C PHE A 567 -25.15 2.23 -26.47
N SER A 568 -25.18 3.37 -27.15
CA SER A 568 -25.80 3.51 -28.47
C SER A 568 -25.14 2.63 -29.55
N PHE A 569 -23.91 2.15 -29.32
CA PHE A 569 -23.12 1.37 -30.27
C PHE A 569 -22.88 -0.08 -29.83
N ARG A 570 -23.72 -0.65 -28.95
CA ARG A 570 -23.61 -2.06 -28.55
C ARG A 570 -23.54 -2.99 -29.76
N GLY A 571 -22.55 -3.89 -29.76
CA GLY A 571 -22.25 -4.79 -30.88
C GLY A 571 -21.26 -4.24 -31.92
N ASN A 572 -20.79 -3.00 -31.76
CA ASN A 572 -19.72 -2.41 -32.56
C ASN A 572 -18.52 -2.04 -31.67
N ASP A 573 -17.77 -3.06 -31.24
CA ASP A 573 -16.68 -2.88 -30.28
C ASP A 573 -15.58 -1.91 -30.74
N PRO A 574 -15.13 -1.89 -32.02
CA PRO A 574 -14.14 -0.90 -32.47
C PRO A 574 -14.56 0.56 -32.24
N VAL A 575 -15.82 0.89 -32.50
CA VAL A 575 -16.35 2.24 -32.26
C VAL A 575 -16.49 2.51 -30.76
N ARG A 576 -16.94 1.53 -29.97
CA ARG A 576 -17.06 1.67 -28.52
C ARG A 576 -15.72 1.93 -27.86
N GLU A 577 -14.69 1.17 -28.23
CA GLU A 577 -13.32 1.34 -27.70
C GLU A 577 -12.76 2.72 -28.07
N ALA A 578 -13.03 3.22 -29.29
CA ALA A 578 -12.65 4.57 -29.69
C ALA A 578 -13.36 5.65 -28.85
N ILE A 579 -14.67 5.49 -28.59
CA ILE A 579 -15.44 6.38 -27.71
C ILE A 579 -14.85 6.37 -26.30
N HIS A 580 -14.54 5.19 -25.73
CA HIS A 580 -13.95 5.09 -24.39
C HIS A 580 -12.60 5.80 -24.30
N ALA A 581 -11.71 5.58 -25.26
CA ALA A 581 -10.38 6.18 -25.27
C ALA A 581 -10.43 7.70 -25.37
N VAL A 582 -11.26 8.25 -26.26
CA VAL A 582 -11.44 9.71 -26.41
C VAL A 582 -12.11 10.31 -25.17
N PHE A 583 -13.17 9.69 -24.67
CA PHE A 583 -13.85 10.17 -23.45
C PHE A 583 -12.90 10.22 -22.26
N LEU A 584 -12.17 9.13 -21.98
CA LEU A 584 -11.22 9.06 -20.88
C LEU A 584 -10.10 10.08 -21.02
N TYR A 585 -9.54 10.27 -22.21
CA TYR A 585 -8.50 11.26 -22.46
C TYR A 585 -8.92 12.67 -22.02
N TYR A 586 -10.15 13.08 -22.34
CA TYR A 586 -10.67 14.38 -21.92
C TYR A 586 -11.11 14.40 -20.45
N ALA A 587 -11.76 13.35 -19.95
CA ALA A 587 -12.24 13.29 -18.58
C ALA A 587 -11.09 13.31 -17.56
N ILE A 588 -10.02 12.55 -17.80
CA ILE A 588 -8.83 12.49 -16.93
C ILE A 588 -8.13 13.84 -16.87
N ARG A 589 -7.97 14.52 -18.01
CA ARG A 589 -7.40 15.87 -18.07
C ARG A 589 -8.20 16.91 -17.29
N ASN A 590 -9.49 16.67 -17.11
CA ASN A 590 -10.38 17.51 -16.31
C ASN A 590 -10.57 16.99 -14.88
N GLY A 591 -9.78 15.98 -14.46
CA GLY A 591 -9.71 15.54 -13.07
C GLY A 591 -10.47 14.26 -12.73
N MET A 592 -10.84 13.43 -13.71
CA MET A 592 -11.33 12.08 -13.41
C MET A 592 -10.20 11.18 -12.89
N ASP A 593 -10.34 10.64 -11.68
CA ASP A 593 -9.27 9.89 -11.00
C ASP A 593 -9.32 8.38 -11.29
N MET A 594 -10.53 7.84 -11.46
CA MET A 594 -10.75 6.42 -11.65
C MET A 594 -11.96 6.17 -12.56
N GLY A 595 -12.12 4.95 -13.05
CA GLY A 595 -13.31 4.59 -13.82
C GLY A 595 -13.55 3.10 -13.88
N ILE A 596 -14.83 2.73 -13.96
CA ILE A 596 -15.29 1.36 -14.14
C ILE A 596 -15.20 1.05 -15.63
N VAL A 597 -14.21 0.22 -15.99
CA VAL A 597 -13.76 -0.04 -17.35
C VAL A 597 -13.49 -1.53 -17.57
N ASN A 598 -13.55 -1.95 -18.83
CA ASN A 598 -12.91 -3.19 -19.24
C ASN A 598 -11.40 -2.95 -19.42
N ALA A 599 -10.63 -3.15 -18.36
CA ALA A 599 -9.18 -2.91 -18.33
C ALA A 599 -8.43 -3.52 -19.54
N GLY A 600 -8.87 -4.69 -20.03
CA GLY A 600 -8.23 -5.39 -21.15
C GLY A 600 -8.51 -4.81 -22.54
N GLN A 601 -9.50 -3.93 -22.71
CA GLN A 601 -10.03 -3.45 -24.01
C GLN A 601 -9.93 -1.93 -24.21
N LEU A 602 -9.10 -1.23 -23.44
CA LEU A 602 -8.87 0.20 -23.71
C LEU A 602 -8.01 0.34 -24.98
N ALA A 603 -8.46 1.15 -25.94
CA ALA A 603 -7.67 1.55 -27.10
C ALA A 603 -6.68 2.68 -26.74
N ILE A 604 -5.59 2.81 -27.50
CA ILE A 604 -4.62 3.90 -27.35
C ILE A 604 -5.14 5.08 -28.17
N TYR A 605 -5.24 6.25 -27.54
CA TYR A 605 -5.85 7.43 -28.16
C TYR A 605 -5.18 7.84 -29.49
N ASP A 606 -3.84 7.81 -29.52
CA ASP A 606 -3.05 8.19 -30.71
C ASP A 606 -3.10 7.16 -31.84
N ASP A 607 -3.49 5.93 -31.54
CA ASP A 607 -3.59 4.84 -32.51
C ASP A 607 -4.93 4.79 -33.24
N LEU A 608 -5.92 5.58 -32.77
CA LEU A 608 -7.22 5.65 -33.40
C LEU A 608 -7.09 6.24 -34.81
N PRO A 609 -7.74 5.65 -35.84
CA PRO A 609 -7.80 6.25 -37.16
C PRO A 609 -8.32 7.69 -37.07
N THR A 610 -7.62 8.64 -37.71
CA THR A 610 -7.90 10.08 -37.55
C THR A 610 -9.37 10.43 -37.86
N GLU A 611 -9.96 9.85 -38.91
CA GLU A 611 -11.36 10.08 -39.26
C GLU A 611 -12.32 9.62 -38.15
N LEU A 612 -12.05 8.47 -37.53
CA LEU A 612 -12.86 7.93 -36.42
C LEU A 612 -12.64 8.72 -35.14
N ARG A 613 -11.39 9.03 -34.81
CA ARG A 613 -11.05 9.82 -33.62
C ARG A 613 -11.74 11.19 -33.67
N ASP A 614 -11.59 11.91 -34.79
CA ASP A 614 -12.15 13.26 -34.93
C ASP A 614 -13.69 13.23 -34.89
N ALA A 615 -14.33 12.21 -35.50
CA ALA A 615 -15.79 12.04 -35.42
C ALA A 615 -16.28 11.72 -33.98
N VAL A 616 -15.53 10.89 -33.24
CA VAL A 616 -15.83 10.61 -31.84
C VAL A 616 -15.61 11.85 -30.98
N GLU A 617 -14.55 12.62 -31.21
CA GLU A 617 -14.31 13.89 -30.51
C GLU A 617 -15.42 14.91 -30.74
N ASP A 618 -15.94 15.00 -31.96
CA ASP A 618 -17.05 15.90 -32.30
C ASP A 618 -18.31 15.55 -31.48
N VAL A 619 -18.57 14.27 -31.24
CA VAL A 619 -19.67 13.78 -30.39
C VAL A 619 -19.37 14.00 -28.91
N ILE A 620 -18.20 13.61 -28.42
CA ILE A 620 -17.85 13.69 -26.98
C ILE A 620 -17.78 15.13 -26.48
N LEU A 621 -17.25 16.04 -27.30
CA LEU A 621 -17.13 17.47 -26.96
C LEU A 621 -18.24 18.33 -27.55
N ASN A 622 -19.26 17.70 -28.16
CA ASN A 622 -20.41 18.35 -28.76
C ASN A 622 -20.02 19.57 -29.62
N ARG A 623 -19.02 19.41 -30.50
CA ARG A 623 -18.41 20.52 -31.26
C ARG A 623 -19.25 20.96 -32.46
N ARG A 624 -20.16 20.11 -32.90
CA ARG A 624 -20.91 20.24 -34.16
C ARG A 624 -22.29 19.61 -34.03
N ASP A 625 -23.27 20.24 -34.68
CA ASP A 625 -24.65 19.78 -34.69
C ASP A 625 -24.84 18.45 -35.46
N ASP A 626 -24.00 18.19 -36.48
CA ASP A 626 -24.04 16.98 -37.32
C ASP A 626 -23.17 15.81 -36.79
N GLY A 627 -22.62 15.94 -35.57
CA GLY A 627 -21.66 14.97 -35.02
C GLY A 627 -22.21 13.56 -34.87
N THR A 628 -23.44 13.43 -34.36
CA THR A 628 -24.12 12.13 -34.17
C THR A 628 -24.34 11.41 -35.51
N GLU A 629 -24.81 12.12 -36.53
CA GLU A 629 -25.08 11.56 -37.86
C GLU A 629 -23.78 11.06 -38.51
N ARG A 630 -22.71 11.88 -38.48
CA ARG A 630 -21.39 11.48 -38.98
C ARG A 630 -20.85 10.23 -38.29
N LEU A 631 -20.95 10.16 -36.96
CA LEU A 631 -20.44 9.00 -36.22
C LEU A 631 -21.24 7.74 -36.54
N LEU A 632 -22.57 7.84 -36.69
CA LEU A 632 -23.42 6.72 -37.08
C LEU A 632 -23.09 6.22 -38.50
N GLU A 633 -22.96 7.13 -39.47
CA GLU A 633 -22.54 6.78 -40.84
C GLU A 633 -21.16 6.11 -40.87
N LEU A 634 -20.22 6.62 -40.08
CA LEU A 634 -18.89 6.05 -39.98
C LEU A 634 -18.92 4.69 -39.27
N ALA A 635 -19.74 4.54 -38.24
CA ALA A 635 -19.88 3.31 -37.48
C ALA A 635 -20.35 2.13 -38.34
N GLU A 636 -21.17 2.36 -39.38
CA GLU A 636 -21.55 1.31 -40.34
C GLU A 636 -20.33 0.71 -41.07
N LYS A 637 -19.29 1.51 -41.35
CA LYS A 637 -18.04 1.02 -41.96
C LYS A 637 -17.27 0.05 -41.05
N TYR A 638 -17.48 0.15 -39.75
CA TYR A 638 -16.86 -0.69 -38.72
C TYR A 638 -17.81 -1.79 -38.20
N ARG A 639 -19.07 -1.83 -38.68
CA ARG A 639 -20.05 -2.82 -38.25
C ARG A 639 -19.81 -4.13 -39.01
N GLY A 640 -19.50 -5.20 -38.27
CA GLY A 640 -19.28 -6.53 -38.85
C GLY A 640 -17.89 -6.76 -39.43
N SER A 641 -16.96 -5.80 -39.30
CA SER A 641 -15.54 -6.13 -39.36
C SER A 641 -15.27 -7.04 -38.16
N LYS A 642 -15.30 -8.36 -38.38
CA LYS A 642 -14.57 -9.26 -37.50
C LYS A 642 -13.18 -8.65 -37.40
N THR A 643 -12.71 -8.46 -36.18
CA THR A 643 -11.33 -8.07 -35.89
C THR A 643 -10.33 -8.84 -36.75
N ASP A 644 -10.67 -10.05 -37.22
CA ASP A 644 -9.90 -10.88 -38.16
C ASP A 644 -9.51 -10.22 -39.51
N ASP A 645 -10.32 -9.38 -40.16
CA ASP A 645 -9.98 -8.90 -41.52
C ASP A 645 -9.07 -7.66 -41.51
N THR A 646 -9.30 -6.70 -40.62
CA THR A 646 -8.36 -5.58 -40.41
C THR A 646 -7.13 -6.01 -39.60
N ALA A 647 -7.25 -6.95 -38.66
CA ALA A 647 -6.09 -7.52 -38.00
C ALA A 647 -5.24 -8.34 -38.98
N ASN A 648 -5.81 -9.11 -39.92
CA ASN A 648 -5.04 -9.77 -40.97
C ASN A 648 -4.37 -8.77 -41.94
N THR A 649 -5.05 -7.68 -42.30
CA THR A 649 -4.51 -6.69 -43.24
C THR A 649 -3.40 -5.85 -42.60
N GLN A 650 -3.58 -5.40 -41.35
CA GLN A 650 -2.50 -4.76 -40.58
C GLN A 650 -1.41 -5.76 -40.22
N GLN A 651 -1.72 -6.99 -39.79
CA GLN A 651 -0.73 -8.06 -39.62
C GLN A 651 0.08 -8.25 -40.89
N ALA A 652 -0.51 -8.23 -42.07
CA ALA A 652 0.25 -8.32 -43.32
C ALA A 652 1.17 -7.11 -43.56
N GLU A 653 0.75 -5.89 -43.19
CA GLU A 653 1.51 -4.67 -43.45
C GLU A 653 2.68 -4.46 -42.48
N TRP A 654 2.48 -4.53 -41.16
CA TRP A 654 3.57 -4.27 -40.20
C TRP A 654 4.61 -5.39 -40.17
N ARG A 655 4.22 -6.63 -40.51
CA ARG A 655 5.17 -7.74 -40.67
C ARG A 655 6.17 -7.51 -41.81
N SER A 656 5.84 -6.63 -42.76
CA SER A 656 6.77 -6.22 -43.84
C SER A 656 7.81 -5.18 -43.41
N TRP A 657 7.69 -4.59 -42.22
CA TRP A 657 8.63 -3.59 -41.71
C TRP A 657 9.96 -4.20 -41.27
N GLU A 658 10.98 -3.36 -41.11
CA GLU A 658 12.27 -3.77 -40.54
C GLU A 658 12.11 -4.25 -39.09
N VAL A 659 12.93 -5.23 -38.69
CA VAL A 659 12.81 -5.93 -37.41
C VAL A 659 12.73 -5.02 -36.19
N ASN A 660 13.54 -3.95 -36.13
CA ASN A 660 13.52 -2.99 -35.03
C ASN A 660 12.16 -2.30 -34.88
N LYS A 661 11.56 -1.92 -36.01
CA LYS A 661 10.24 -1.28 -36.04
C LYS A 661 9.11 -2.28 -35.71
N ARG A 662 9.29 -3.56 -36.04
CA ARG A 662 8.36 -4.64 -35.65
C ARG A 662 8.42 -4.94 -34.16
N LEU A 663 9.62 -4.92 -33.56
CA LEU A 663 9.82 -5.05 -32.12
C LEU A 663 9.20 -3.87 -31.36
N GLU A 664 9.45 -2.63 -31.81
CA GLU A 664 8.80 -1.43 -31.28
C GLU A 664 7.28 -1.53 -31.35
N TYR A 665 6.73 -1.89 -32.52
CA TYR A 665 5.30 -2.05 -32.72
C TYR A 665 4.71 -3.14 -31.81
N SER A 666 5.39 -4.29 -31.69
CA SER A 666 4.94 -5.39 -30.83
C SER A 666 4.90 -4.99 -29.36
N LEU A 667 5.86 -4.18 -28.90
CA LEU A 667 5.89 -3.63 -27.54
C LEU A 667 4.75 -2.64 -27.32
N VAL A 668 4.57 -1.66 -28.20
CA VAL A 668 3.49 -0.64 -28.08
C VAL A 668 2.11 -1.29 -28.11
N LYS A 669 1.91 -2.31 -28.96
CA LYS A 669 0.62 -3.01 -29.11
C LYS A 669 0.42 -4.19 -28.15
N GLY A 670 1.45 -4.59 -27.42
CA GLY A 670 1.37 -5.76 -26.53
C GLY A 670 1.22 -7.11 -27.25
N ILE A 671 1.82 -7.27 -28.43
CA ILE A 671 1.74 -8.48 -29.27
C ILE A 671 2.83 -9.49 -28.88
N THR A 672 2.43 -10.68 -28.45
CA THR A 672 3.36 -11.76 -28.05
C THR A 672 3.61 -12.81 -29.14
N GLU A 673 2.76 -12.90 -30.16
CA GLU A 673 2.74 -14.02 -31.12
C GLU A 673 4.02 -14.16 -31.95
N PHE A 674 4.64 -13.05 -32.35
CA PHE A 674 5.84 -13.04 -33.22
C PHE A 674 7.11 -12.59 -32.51
N ILE A 675 7.04 -12.32 -31.20
CA ILE A 675 8.10 -11.61 -30.49
C ILE A 675 9.40 -12.40 -30.48
N GLU A 676 9.36 -13.72 -30.32
CA GLU A 676 10.55 -14.59 -30.33
C GLU A 676 11.21 -14.61 -31.71
N GLN A 677 10.42 -14.68 -32.78
CA GLN A 677 10.92 -14.67 -34.15
C GLN A 677 11.62 -13.34 -34.48
N ASP A 678 10.98 -12.22 -34.15
CA ASP A 678 11.57 -10.90 -34.40
C ASP A 678 12.79 -10.65 -33.50
N THR A 679 12.78 -11.16 -32.28
CA THR A 679 13.91 -11.07 -31.36
C THR A 679 15.12 -11.87 -31.88
N GLU A 680 14.90 -13.06 -32.45
CA GLU A 680 15.97 -13.85 -33.10
C GLU A 680 16.54 -13.15 -34.34
N GLU A 681 15.68 -12.58 -35.19
CA GLU A 681 16.15 -11.84 -36.37
C GLU A 681 16.99 -10.62 -35.96
N ALA A 682 16.58 -9.88 -34.93
CA ALA A 682 17.38 -8.79 -34.38
C ALA A 682 18.68 -9.30 -33.73
N ARG A 683 18.66 -10.46 -33.07
CA ARG A 683 19.85 -11.08 -32.46
C ARG A 683 20.90 -11.46 -33.51
N GLN A 684 20.49 -11.94 -34.67
CA GLN A 684 21.39 -12.27 -35.78
C GLN A 684 22.03 -11.02 -36.41
N GLN A 685 21.35 -9.87 -36.34
CA GLN A 685 21.85 -8.59 -36.83
C GLN A 685 22.72 -7.86 -35.79
N ALA A 686 22.61 -8.20 -34.52
CA ALA A 686 23.38 -7.64 -33.42
C ALA A 686 24.76 -8.32 -33.26
N THR A 687 25.77 -7.56 -32.80
CA THR A 687 27.11 -8.13 -32.55
C THR A 687 27.11 -8.98 -31.28
N ARG A 688 26.32 -8.57 -30.29
CA ARG A 688 26.09 -9.30 -29.05
C ARG A 688 24.58 -9.38 -28.80
N PRO A 689 24.04 -10.53 -28.35
CA PRO A 689 22.60 -10.67 -28.09
C PRO A 689 22.02 -9.61 -27.16
N ILE A 690 22.82 -9.06 -26.25
CA ILE A 690 22.43 -7.99 -25.33
C ILE A 690 22.08 -6.66 -26.03
N GLU A 691 22.64 -6.40 -27.21
CA GLU A 691 22.41 -5.15 -27.96
C GLU A 691 20.97 -5.06 -28.49
N VAL A 692 20.28 -6.20 -28.64
CA VAL A 692 18.83 -6.24 -28.97
C VAL A 692 17.99 -5.69 -27.81
N ILE A 693 18.39 -5.96 -26.57
CA ILE A 693 17.74 -5.41 -25.39
C ILE A 693 18.01 -3.91 -25.31
N GLU A 694 19.28 -3.50 -25.48
CA GLU A 694 19.70 -2.10 -25.36
C GLU A 694 19.18 -1.16 -26.45
N GLY A 695 18.99 -1.68 -27.66
CA GLY A 695 18.48 -0.94 -28.80
C GLY A 695 16.97 -1.12 -28.94
N PRO A 696 16.53 -1.95 -29.90
CA PRO A 696 15.14 -1.97 -30.36
C PRO A 696 14.11 -2.23 -29.27
N LEU A 697 14.41 -3.09 -28.27
CA LEU A 697 13.46 -3.37 -27.20
C LEU A 697 13.33 -2.19 -26.21
N MET A 698 14.43 -1.56 -25.81
CA MET A 698 14.40 -0.37 -24.95
C MET A 698 13.84 0.86 -25.66
N ASP A 699 14.10 1.02 -26.96
CA ASP A 699 13.52 2.10 -27.76
C ASP A 699 11.99 1.98 -27.79
N GLY A 700 11.45 0.78 -28.00
CA GLY A 700 10.00 0.54 -27.90
C GLY A 700 9.43 0.80 -26.51
N MET A 701 10.14 0.44 -25.45
CA MET A 701 9.72 0.74 -24.07
C MET A 701 9.77 2.25 -23.75
N ASN A 702 10.68 3.02 -24.36
CA ASN A 702 10.68 4.49 -24.22
C ASN A 702 9.43 5.10 -24.84
N VAL A 703 9.00 4.64 -26.02
CA VAL A 703 7.74 5.09 -26.66
C VAL A 703 6.53 4.77 -25.77
N VAL A 704 6.48 3.56 -25.20
CA VAL A 704 5.44 3.19 -24.21
C VAL A 704 5.44 4.15 -23.01
N GLY A 705 6.62 4.51 -22.49
CA GLY A 705 6.78 5.46 -21.40
C GLY A 705 6.29 6.86 -21.75
N ASP A 706 6.60 7.36 -22.94
CA ASP A 706 6.14 8.67 -23.42
C ASP A 706 4.62 8.71 -23.58
N LEU A 707 4.02 7.67 -24.20
CA LEU A 707 2.56 7.56 -24.37
C LEU A 707 1.82 7.48 -23.02
N PHE A 708 2.39 6.76 -22.06
CA PHE A 708 1.85 6.66 -20.70
C PHE A 708 1.95 8.00 -19.95
N GLY A 709 3.10 8.68 -20.03
CA GLY A 709 3.32 9.99 -19.41
C GLY A 709 2.43 11.10 -19.98
N GLU A 710 2.04 11.00 -21.25
CA GLU A 710 1.11 11.93 -21.90
C GLU A 710 -0.39 11.62 -21.62
N GLY A 711 -0.69 10.54 -20.91
CA GLY A 711 -2.05 10.07 -20.62
C GLY A 711 -2.78 9.48 -21.82
N LYS A 712 -2.04 9.07 -22.87
CA LYS A 712 -2.58 8.46 -24.10
C LYS A 712 -2.61 6.94 -24.05
N MET A 713 -1.84 6.37 -23.13
CA MET A 713 -1.81 4.95 -22.81
C MET A 713 -2.13 4.77 -21.32
N PHE A 714 -2.83 3.68 -20.98
CA PHE A 714 -3.26 3.34 -19.62
C PHE A 714 -2.43 2.19 -19.04
N LEU A 715 -2.44 2.04 -17.71
CA LEU A 715 -1.65 1.04 -17.01
C LEU A 715 -1.88 -0.40 -17.54
N PRO A 716 -3.11 -0.87 -17.84
CA PRO A 716 -3.35 -2.14 -18.52
C PRO A 716 -2.53 -2.37 -19.80
N GLN A 717 -2.40 -1.34 -20.63
CA GLN A 717 -1.68 -1.41 -21.89
C GLN A 717 -0.17 -1.50 -21.63
N VAL A 718 0.34 -0.73 -20.66
CA VAL A 718 1.75 -0.79 -20.23
C VAL A 718 2.09 -2.19 -19.68
N VAL A 719 1.19 -2.81 -18.91
CA VAL A 719 1.37 -4.19 -18.40
C VAL A 719 1.47 -5.19 -19.55
N LYS A 720 0.66 -5.04 -20.62
CA LYS A 720 0.78 -5.88 -21.82
C LYS A 720 2.13 -5.67 -22.52
N SER A 721 2.59 -4.43 -22.66
CA SER A 721 3.92 -4.12 -23.22
C SER A 721 5.05 -4.75 -22.41
N ALA A 722 4.97 -4.68 -21.07
CA ALA A 722 5.93 -5.30 -20.17
C ALA A 722 5.99 -6.82 -20.32
N ARG A 723 4.85 -7.48 -20.59
CA ARG A 723 4.81 -8.92 -20.86
C ARG A 723 5.54 -9.28 -22.16
N VAL A 724 5.34 -8.52 -23.23
CA VAL A 724 6.06 -8.69 -24.50
C VAL A 724 7.56 -8.52 -24.29
N MET A 725 7.96 -7.46 -23.57
CA MET A 725 9.35 -7.22 -23.20
C MET A 725 9.95 -8.41 -22.44
N LYS A 726 9.24 -8.93 -21.43
CA LYS A 726 9.70 -10.08 -20.64
C LYS A 726 9.90 -11.33 -21.50
N GLN A 727 8.98 -11.61 -22.43
CA GLN A 727 9.10 -12.77 -23.33
C GLN A 727 10.30 -12.62 -24.28
N ALA A 728 10.52 -11.42 -24.85
CA ALA A 728 11.67 -11.14 -25.69
C ALA A 728 13.00 -11.32 -24.94
N VAL A 729 13.09 -10.80 -23.71
CA VAL A 729 14.28 -10.92 -22.87
C VAL A 729 14.54 -12.39 -22.48
N ALA A 730 13.50 -13.13 -22.07
CA ALA A 730 13.62 -14.55 -21.73
C ALA A 730 14.12 -15.40 -22.92
N TYR A 731 13.76 -15.04 -24.15
CA TYR A 731 14.28 -15.68 -25.36
C TYR A 731 15.78 -15.44 -25.55
N LEU A 732 16.28 -14.24 -25.21
CA LEU A 732 17.68 -13.86 -25.37
C LEU A 732 18.59 -14.43 -24.28
N GLU A 733 18.07 -14.69 -23.07
CA GLU A 733 18.83 -15.17 -21.90
C GLU A 733 19.79 -16.35 -22.23
N PRO A 734 19.35 -17.46 -22.84
CA PRO A 734 20.23 -18.59 -23.15
C PRO A 734 21.38 -18.23 -24.10
N PHE A 735 21.15 -17.32 -25.05
CA PHE A 735 22.18 -16.89 -26.01
C PHE A 735 23.20 -15.96 -25.37
N ILE A 736 22.78 -15.15 -24.41
CA ILE A 736 23.69 -14.31 -23.63
C ILE A 736 24.55 -15.21 -22.73
N GLU A 737 23.97 -16.21 -22.07
CA GLU A 737 24.72 -17.18 -21.23
C GLU A 737 25.70 -18.03 -22.05
N ALA A 738 25.35 -18.45 -23.26
CA ALA A 738 26.23 -19.24 -24.12
C ALA A 738 27.48 -18.48 -24.61
N SER A 739 27.48 -17.13 -24.52
CA SER A 739 28.63 -16.29 -24.87
C SER A 739 29.70 -16.17 -23.77
N LYS A 740 29.54 -16.92 -22.67
CA LYS A 740 30.39 -16.92 -21.47
C LYS A 740 31.76 -17.55 -21.71
N GLU A 741 32.85 -16.83 -21.38
CA GLU A 741 34.20 -17.39 -21.35
C GLU A 741 34.44 -18.19 -20.06
N GLN A 742 34.90 -19.44 -20.16
CA GLN A 742 35.20 -20.27 -18.99
C GLN A 742 36.49 -19.82 -18.28
N GLY A 743 36.38 -19.36 -17.03
CA GLY A 743 37.51 -18.97 -16.17
C GLY A 743 37.29 -19.17 -14.66
N LYS A 744 38.29 -18.84 -13.84
CA LYS A 744 38.17 -18.81 -12.36
C LYS A 744 37.28 -17.65 -11.92
N THR A 745 36.50 -17.85 -10.86
CA THR A 745 35.56 -16.84 -10.36
C THR A 745 36.27 -15.57 -9.87
N ASN A 746 35.74 -14.40 -10.24
CA ASN A 746 36.22 -13.06 -9.87
C ASN A 746 35.61 -12.52 -8.57
N GLY A 747 34.77 -13.31 -7.88
CA GLY A 747 34.10 -12.94 -6.64
C GLY A 747 32.61 -13.33 -6.64
N LYS A 748 31.97 -13.28 -5.47
CA LYS A 748 30.55 -13.60 -5.29
C LYS A 748 29.72 -12.35 -5.02
N MET A 749 28.59 -12.20 -5.70
CA MET A 749 27.69 -11.07 -5.53
C MET A 749 26.27 -11.55 -5.25
N VAL A 750 25.65 -10.97 -4.21
CA VAL A 750 24.22 -11.06 -3.99
C VAL A 750 23.53 -9.93 -4.74
N ILE A 751 22.55 -10.24 -5.58
CA ILE A 751 21.79 -9.24 -6.32
C ILE A 751 20.30 -9.38 -6.06
N ALA A 752 19.59 -8.26 -5.90
CA ALA A 752 18.16 -8.25 -5.60
C ALA A 752 17.47 -6.99 -6.16
N THR A 753 16.20 -7.12 -6.54
CA THR A 753 15.32 -5.96 -6.70
C THR A 753 14.69 -5.68 -5.35
N VAL A 754 14.83 -4.44 -4.88
CA VAL A 754 14.47 -4.05 -3.51
C VAL A 754 12.97 -4.20 -3.24
N LYS A 755 12.61 -4.28 -1.96
CA LYS A 755 11.21 -4.34 -1.50
C LYS A 755 10.38 -3.22 -2.13
N GLY A 756 9.15 -3.55 -2.51
CA GLY A 756 8.24 -2.63 -3.18
C GLY A 756 8.46 -2.51 -4.69
N ASP A 757 9.46 -3.19 -5.25
CA ASP A 757 9.77 -3.12 -6.67
C ASP A 757 9.84 -4.51 -7.32
N VAL A 758 9.12 -4.65 -8.44
CA VAL A 758 8.99 -5.87 -9.23
C VAL A 758 9.86 -5.86 -10.48
N HIS A 759 10.49 -4.73 -10.81
CA HIS A 759 11.21 -4.58 -12.07
C HIS A 759 12.60 -5.21 -11.96
N ASP A 760 12.79 -6.37 -12.58
CA ASP A 760 14.02 -7.17 -12.54
C ASP A 760 14.80 -7.21 -13.84
N ILE A 761 14.29 -6.66 -14.94
CA ILE A 761 14.98 -6.71 -16.24
C ILE A 761 16.41 -6.17 -16.12
N GLY A 762 16.59 -4.99 -15.51
CA GLY A 762 17.91 -4.41 -15.28
C GLY A 762 18.81 -5.28 -14.39
N LYS A 763 18.24 -5.87 -13.33
CA LYS A 763 18.93 -6.81 -12.43
C LYS A 763 19.41 -8.05 -13.17
N ASN A 764 18.53 -8.70 -13.93
CA ASN A 764 18.81 -9.94 -14.65
C ASN A 764 19.91 -9.70 -15.68
N ILE A 765 19.82 -8.59 -16.42
CA ILE A 765 20.88 -8.16 -17.34
C ILE A 765 22.22 -8.00 -16.61
N VAL A 766 22.27 -7.26 -15.50
CA VAL A 766 23.52 -7.07 -14.73
C VAL A 766 24.04 -8.41 -14.20
N GLY A 767 23.16 -9.28 -13.71
CA GLY A 767 23.49 -10.63 -13.23
C GLY A 767 24.14 -11.46 -14.34
N VAL A 768 23.49 -11.58 -15.49
CA VAL A 768 23.99 -12.33 -16.66
C VAL A 768 25.32 -11.74 -17.14
N VAL A 769 25.42 -10.41 -17.23
CA VAL A 769 26.64 -9.72 -17.66
C VAL A 769 27.81 -9.96 -16.70
N LEU A 770 27.58 -9.94 -15.39
CA LEU A 770 28.61 -10.23 -14.39
C LEU A 770 29.00 -11.71 -14.39
N GLN A 771 28.05 -12.62 -14.64
CA GLN A 771 28.35 -14.03 -14.87
C GLN A 771 29.24 -14.22 -16.11
N CYS A 772 29.01 -13.49 -17.21
CA CYS A 772 29.90 -13.46 -18.38
C CYS A 772 31.33 -12.98 -18.04
N ASN A 773 31.49 -12.24 -16.94
CA ASN A 773 32.78 -11.78 -16.39
C ASN A 773 33.26 -12.65 -15.21
N ASN A 774 32.84 -13.91 -15.13
CA ASN A 774 33.23 -14.89 -14.12
C ASN A 774 32.85 -14.53 -12.65
N TYR A 775 31.84 -13.69 -12.39
CA TYR A 775 31.30 -13.57 -11.02
C TYR A 775 30.31 -14.70 -10.71
N GLU A 776 30.30 -15.16 -9.46
CA GLU A 776 29.23 -16.02 -8.94
C GLU A 776 28.07 -15.12 -8.47
N ILE A 777 26.90 -15.26 -9.08
CA ILE A 777 25.74 -14.42 -8.77
C ILE A 777 24.71 -15.24 -7.98
N VAL A 778 24.36 -14.74 -6.80
CA VAL A 778 23.24 -15.21 -5.98
C VAL A 778 22.10 -14.22 -6.16
N ASP A 779 21.15 -14.56 -7.03
CA ASP A 779 19.98 -13.73 -7.31
C ASP A 779 18.84 -14.05 -6.34
N LEU A 780 18.40 -13.04 -5.59
CA LEU A 780 17.31 -13.20 -4.61
C LEU A 780 15.92 -12.93 -5.19
N GLY A 781 15.84 -12.52 -6.46
CA GLY A 781 14.61 -12.19 -7.16
C GLY A 781 14.16 -10.76 -6.92
N VAL A 782 12.83 -10.58 -6.91
CA VAL A 782 12.15 -9.29 -6.78
C VAL A 782 11.49 -9.07 -5.43
N MET A 783 11.14 -7.83 -5.11
CA MET A 783 10.47 -7.43 -3.87
C MET A 783 11.21 -7.94 -2.62
N VAL A 784 12.55 -7.94 -2.65
CA VAL A 784 13.36 -8.58 -1.61
C VAL A 784 13.57 -7.60 -0.44
N PRO A 785 13.17 -7.95 0.79
CA PRO A 785 13.42 -7.12 1.97
C PRO A 785 14.91 -6.98 2.28
N ALA A 786 15.31 -5.81 2.78
CA ALA A 786 16.69 -5.52 3.21
C ALA A 786 17.27 -6.63 4.11
N GLU A 787 16.49 -7.14 5.06
CA GLU A 787 16.93 -8.20 5.97
C GLU A 787 17.36 -9.48 5.22
N LYS A 788 16.56 -9.95 4.24
CA LYS A 788 16.88 -11.13 3.45
C LYS A 788 18.14 -10.91 2.62
N ILE A 789 18.29 -9.71 2.02
CA ILE A 789 19.49 -9.34 1.25
C ILE A 789 20.74 -9.46 2.12
N LEU A 790 20.71 -8.86 3.31
CA LEU A 790 21.85 -8.81 4.22
C LEU A 790 22.13 -10.16 4.88
N ARG A 791 21.09 -10.88 5.30
CA ARG A 791 21.22 -12.24 5.83
C ARG A 791 21.86 -13.16 4.81
N THR A 792 21.34 -13.20 3.58
CA THR A 792 21.92 -14.05 2.53
C THR A 792 23.34 -13.61 2.18
N ALA A 793 23.64 -12.31 2.14
CA ALA A 793 25.00 -11.82 1.93
C ALA A 793 25.99 -12.32 3.00
N LYS A 794 25.58 -12.42 4.27
CA LYS A 794 26.36 -13.04 5.34
C LYS A 794 26.50 -14.55 5.15
N GLU A 795 25.39 -15.25 4.92
CA GLU A 795 25.36 -16.72 4.77
C GLU A 795 26.25 -17.22 3.63
N VAL A 796 26.23 -16.53 2.49
CA VAL A 796 26.99 -16.95 1.30
C VAL A 796 28.41 -16.38 1.26
N ASN A 797 28.79 -15.55 2.25
CA ASN A 797 30.01 -14.73 2.27
C ASN A 797 30.17 -13.93 0.97
N ALA A 798 29.19 -13.09 0.66
CA ALA A 798 29.20 -12.26 -0.55
C ALA A 798 30.33 -11.22 -0.49
N ASP A 799 31.04 -11.04 -1.61
CA ASP A 799 32.04 -10.00 -1.78
C ASP A 799 31.40 -8.65 -2.13
N LEU A 800 30.21 -8.66 -2.75
CA LEU A 800 29.44 -7.47 -3.15
C LEU A 800 27.92 -7.65 -2.99
N ILE A 801 27.20 -6.55 -2.79
CA ILE A 801 25.74 -6.50 -2.85
C ILE A 801 25.30 -5.57 -3.98
N GLY A 802 24.38 -6.01 -4.83
CA GLY A 802 23.74 -5.19 -5.85
C GLY A 802 22.24 -5.03 -5.65
N LEU A 803 21.79 -3.79 -5.73
CA LEU A 803 20.39 -3.43 -5.60
C LEU A 803 19.87 -2.83 -6.91
N SER A 804 18.71 -3.29 -7.34
CA SER A 804 17.97 -2.77 -8.50
C SER A 804 16.64 -2.17 -8.07
N GLY A 805 16.22 -1.11 -8.76
CA GLY A 805 14.94 -0.45 -8.56
C GLY A 805 14.63 0.52 -9.70
N LEU A 806 13.39 0.57 -10.14
CA LEU A 806 12.92 1.40 -11.23
C LEU A 806 12.13 2.61 -10.74
N ILE A 807 11.37 2.49 -9.66
CA ILE A 807 10.47 3.54 -9.17
C ILE A 807 11.14 4.42 -8.10
N THR A 808 10.63 5.63 -7.88
CA THR A 808 11.19 6.57 -6.90
C THR A 808 11.20 5.99 -5.47
N PRO A 809 10.13 5.32 -4.99
CA PRO A 809 10.15 4.66 -3.68
C PRO A 809 11.24 3.60 -3.51
N SER A 810 11.72 3.00 -4.60
CA SER A 810 12.81 2.00 -4.55
C SER A 810 14.15 2.60 -4.14
N LEU A 811 14.38 3.90 -4.40
CA LEU A 811 15.57 4.58 -3.91
C LEU A 811 15.56 4.67 -2.39
N ASP A 812 14.41 4.98 -1.79
CA ASP A 812 14.27 5.02 -0.33
C ASP A 812 14.61 3.66 0.28
N GLU A 813 14.16 2.58 -0.36
CA GLU A 813 14.49 1.23 0.11
C GLU A 813 15.97 0.87 -0.13
N MET A 814 16.60 1.33 -1.22
CA MET A 814 18.05 1.17 -1.40
C MET A 814 18.85 1.92 -0.34
N VAL A 815 18.40 3.12 0.03
CA VAL A 815 18.97 3.90 1.15
C VAL A 815 18.74 3.17 2.47
N ASN A 816 17.57 2.57 2.67
CA ASN A 816 17.27 1.74 3.83
C ASN A 816 18.23 0.55 3.95
N VAL A 817 18.49 -0.18 2.86
CA VAL A 817 19.50 -1.25 2.84
C VAL A 817 20.89 -0.72 3.21
N ALA A 818 21.29 0.45 2.70
CA ALA A 818 22.58 1.06 3.02
C ALA A 818 22.68 1.45 4.52
N LYS A 819 21.63 2.03 5.09
CA LYS A 819 21.52 2.33 6.52
C LYS A 819 21.61 1.05 7.36
N GLU A 820 20.94 0.00 6.93
CA GLU A 820 20.94 -1.30 7.61
C GLU A 820 22.29 -2.03 7.50
N MET A 821 23.00 -1.89 6.37
CA MET A 821 24.38 -2.35 6.21
C MET A 821 25.31 -1.68 7.23
N GLU A 822 25.17 -0.37 7.44
CA GLU A 822 25.95 0.37 8.44
C GLU A 822 25.61 -0.07 9.87
N ARG A 823 24.31 -0.22 10.18
CA ARG A 823 23.82 -0.71 11.48
C ARG A 823 24.39 -2.09 11.81
N GLN A 824 24.37 -3.01 10.84
CA GLN A 824 24.87 -4.39 11.00
C GLN A 824 26.39 -4.54 10.80
N GLY A 825 27.11 -3.44 10.54
CA GLY A 825 28.57 -3.45 10.43
C GLY A 825 29.16 -4.06 9.15
N PHE A 826 28.41 -4.09 8.05
CA PHE A 826 28.93 -4.55 6.75
C PHE A 826 30.06 -3.64 6.23
N THR A 827 31.10 -4.27 5.65
CA THR A 827 32.23 -3.57 5.03
C THR A 827 32.42 -3.89 3.54
N ILE A 828 31.50 -4.66 2.96
CA ILE A 828 31.53 -5.04 1.54
C ILE A 828 30.88 -3.94 0.69
N PRO A 829 31.29 -3.76 -0.58
CA PRO A 829 30.75 -2.71 -1.44
C PRO A 829 29.26 -2.90 -1.75
N LEU A 830 28.53 -1.77 -1.75
CA LEU A 830 27.13 -1.69 -2.18
C LEU A 830 27.04 -1.02 -3.55
N LEU A 831 26.42 -1.73 -4.49
CA LEU A 831 26.16 -1.28 -5.85
C LEU A 831 24.67 -0.96 -5.99
N ILE A 832 24.36 0.28 -6.36
CA ILE A 832 22.96 0.74 -6.50
C ILE A 832 22.69 1.13 -7.96
N GLY A 833 21.66 0.53 -8.55
CA GLY A 833 21.28 0.71 -9.95
C GLY A 833 19.79 0.93 -10.16
N GLY A 834 19.43 1.66 -11.21
CA GLY A 834 18.01 1.93 -11.51
C GLY A 834 17.75 3.15 -12.39
N ALA A 835 16.63 3.19 -13.10
CA ALA A 835 16.29 4.32 -14.00
C ALA A 835 16.12 5.66 -13.25
N THR A 836 15.64 5.59 -12.01
CA THR A 836 15.46 6.73 -11.11
C THR A 836 16.75 7.22 -10.46
N THR A 837 17.84 6.43 -10.50
CA THR A 837 19.11 6.82 -9.88
C THR A 837 19.81 7.92 -10.70
N SER A 838 19.84 9.14 -10.18
CA SER A 838 20.54 10.27 -10.81
C SER A 838 21.62 10.84 -9.89
N LYS A 839 22.69 11.39 -10.49
CA LYS A 839 23.83 11.99 -9.76
C LYS A 839 23.41 13.09 -8.78
N ALA A 840 22.29 13.77 -9.03
CA ALA A 840 21.72 14.78 -8.15
C ALA A 840 20.91 14.16 -7.00
N HIS A 841 20.07 13.16 -7.25
CA HIS A 841 19.22 12.56 -6.22
C HIS A 841 20.03 11.70 -5.23
N THR A 842 20.87 10.78 -5.74
CA THR A 842 21.67 9.88 -4.90
C THR A 842 22.73 10.60 -4.07
N ALA A 843 23.19 11.79 -4.50
CA ALA A 843 24.16 12.59 -3.77
C ALA A 843 23.52 13.63 -2.82
N VAL A 844 22.25 13.98 -3.01
CA VAL A 844 21.52 14.93 -2.17
C VAL A 844 20.87 14.20 -0.99
N GLU A 845 20.21 13.06 -1.18
CA GLU A 845 19.62 12.31 -0.07
C GLU A 845 20.68 11.67 0.85
N ASN A 846 21.70 11.02 0.29
CA ASN A 846 22.80 10.47 1.08
C ASN A 846 23.70 11.55 1.75
N ARG A 847 23.59 12.84 1.39
CA ARG A 847 24.28 13.94 2.12
C ARG A 847 23.38 14.70 3.07
N ALA A 848 22.08 14.81 2.76
CA ALA A 848 21.16 15.65 3.53
C ALA A 848 20.82 15.04 4.89
N GLU A 849 20.81 13.71 5.01
CA GLU A 849 20.48 13.03 6.27
C GLU A 849 21.69 12.55 7.10
N LEU A 850 22.92 12.72 6.59
CA LEU A 850 24.16 12.27 7.24
C LEU A 850 24.96 13.41 7.92
N GLN A 851 24.35 14.58 8.13
CA GLN A 851 24.97 15.69 8.87
C GLN A 851 24.70 15.58 10.39
N ARG A 852 25.74 15.25 11.16
CA ARG A 852 25.79 15.60 12.60
C ARG A 852 25.94 17.11 12.78
N PRO A 853 25.48 17.71 13.91
CA PRO A 853 25.47 19.16 14.12
C PRO A 853 26.83 19.87 14.19
N ASP A 854 27.95 19.15 14.02
CA ASP A 854 29.25 19.59 14.53
C ASP A 854 30.23 20.05 13.42
N GLY A 855 29.80 20.14 12.16
CA GLY A 855 30.57 20.81 11.11
C GLY A 855 31.92 20.16 10.72
N VAL A 856 32.16 18.90 11.07
CA VAL A 856 33.33 18.12 10.63
C VAL A 856 32.89 17.10 9.57
N CYS A 857 33.38 17.26 8.34
CA CYS A 857 33.17 16.32 7.23
C CYS A 857 33.96 15.02 7.49
N GLY A 858 33.32 14.06 8.17
CA GLY A 858 33.82 12.70 8.35
C GLY A 858 33.45 11.83 7.15
N ARG A 859 34.36 10.95 6.72
CA ARG A 859 34.10 9.90 5.72
C ARG A 859 33.08 8.91 6.29
N THR A 860 31.87 8.84 5.75
CA THR A 860 30.78 7.99 6.28
C THR A 860 30.24 7.03 5.23
N HIS A 861 31.09 6.06 4.88
CA HIS A 861 30.80 4.63 4.67
C HIS A 861 32.18 3.96 4.63
N ARG A 862 32.42 2.87 5.37
CA ARG A 862 33.77 2.25 5.44
C ARG A 862 34.17 1.53 4.13
N ALA A 863 33.22 1.29 3.24
CA ALA A 863 33.38 0.63 1.94
C ALA A 863 33.06 1.57 0.75
N PRO A 864 33.47 1.24 -0.49
CA PRO A 864 33.13 2.04 -1.67
C PRO A 864 31.63 1.90 -2.01
N LEU A 865 30.92 3.04 -2.12
CA LEU A 865 29.58 3.13 -2.69
C LEU A 865 29.70 3.48 -4.19
N VAL A 866 29.06 2.70 -5.06
CA VAL A 866 29.10 2.90 -6.52
C VAL A 866 27.66 2.96 -7.08
N TRP A 867 27.36 3.96 -7.92
CA TRP A 867 26.02 4.21 -8.48
C TRP A 867 26.01 4.21 -10.01
N TRP A 868 24.88 3.82 -10.65
CA TRP A 868 24.71 3.94 -12.11
C TRP A 868 23.26 4.15 -12.57
N ARG A 869 23.09 5.00 -13.58
CA ARG A 869 21.77 5.36 -14.18
C ARG A 869 21.37 4.49 -15.37
N ARG A 870 22.33 3.91 -16.10
CA ARG A 870 22.12 3.07 -17.28
C ARG A 870 23.10 1.90 -17.23
N CYS A 871 22.65 0.68 -17.53
CA CYS A 871 23.45 -0.54 -17.38
C CYS A 871 24.75 -0.55 -18.23
N PHE A 872 24.78 0.14 -19.38
CA PHE A 872 25.76 -0.17 -20.43
C PHE A 872 26.91 0.82 -20.68
N PRO A 873 26.75 2.16 -20.59
CA PRO A 873 27.90 3.08 -20.74
C PRO A 873 28.96 2.92 -19.63
N THR A 874 28.60 2.31 -18.50
CA THR A 874 29.40 2.23 -17.26
C THR A 874 29.96 0.85 -16.96
N LEU A 875 29.60 -0.19 -17.71
CA LEU A 875 29.95 -1.57 -17.40
C LEU A 875 31.46 -1.86 -17.52
N SER A 876 32.12 -1.27 -18.53
CA SER A 876 33.58 -1.35 -18.70
C SER A 876 34.34 -0.62 -17.58
N ALA A 877 33.75 0.45 -17.01
CA ALA A 877 34.26 1.14 -15.83
C ALA A 877 34.03 0.33 -14.53
N MET A 878 32.93 -0.42 -14.46
CA MET A 878 32.58 -1.28 -13.32
C MET A 878 33.56 -2.46 -13.18
N ILE A 879 33.85 -3.14 -14.29
CA ILE A 879 34.82 -4.25 -14.33
C ILE A 879 36.22 -3.74 -13.96
N SER A 880 36.62 -2.54 -14.40
CA SER A 880 37.94 -1.98 -14.11
C SER A 880 38.12 -1.46 -12.67
N LEU A 881 37.03 -1.15 -11.96
CA LEU A 881 37.05 -0.82 -10.53
C LEU A 881 37.11 -2.05 -9.61
N LEU A 882 36.74 -3.22 -10.12
CA LEU A 882 36.64 -4.47 -9.35
C LEU A 882 37.86 -5.40 -9.50
N VAL A 883 38.81 -5.09 -10.41
CA VAL A 883 40.08 -5.82 -10.53
C VAL A 883 41.05 -5.35 -9.44
N PRO A 884 41.67 -6.26 -8.65
CA PRO A 884 42.65 -5.87 -7.63
C PRO A 884 43.95 -5.37 -8.30
N ALA A 885 44.02 -4.07 -8.57
CA ALA A 885 45.23 -3.43 -9.05
C ALA A 885 46.24 -3.28 -7.89
N ARG A 886 47.26 -4.15 -7.88
CA ARG A 886 48.54 -3.88 -7.23
C ARG A 886 49.15 -2.60 -7.83
N SER A 887 48.86 -1.44 -7.26
CA SER A 887 49.79 -0.30 -7.07
C SER A 887 49.02 1.00 -6.83
N THR A 888 49.53 1.75 -5.85
CA THR A 888 49.09 3.06 -5.40
C THR A 888 48.98 4.11 -6.53
N LYS A 889 47.79 4.70 -6.75
CA LYS A 889 47.53 6.12 -7.07
C LYS A 889 46.01 6.45 -7.21
N PRO A 890 45.59 7.73 -7.06
CA PRO A 890 44.26 8.13 -6.59
C PRO A 890 43.19 8.24 -7.70
N CYS A 891 41.92 8.27 -7.28
CA CYS A 891 40.70 8.55 -8.06
C CYS A 891 40.94 9.16 -9.44
N VAL A 892 40.69 8.36 -10.49
CA VAL A 892 40.58 8.85 -11.86
C VAL A 892 39.09 9.11 -12.12
N PHE A 893 38.74 10.38 -12.29
CA PHE A 893 37.50 10.78 -12.95
C PHE A 893 37.81 10.90 -14.45
N SER A 894 37.15 10.11 -15.31
CA SER A 894 37.10 10.40 -16.75
C SER A 894 35.67 10.72 -17.17
N THR A 895 35.55 11.87 -17.82
CA THR A 895 34.35 12.44 -18.43
C THR A 895 34.75 12.81 -19.84
N ASP A 896 34.28 12.10 -20.87
CA ASP A 896 34.02 12.73 -22.18
C ASP A 896 33.36 11.78 -23.19
N GLU A 897 32.18 12.18 -23.66
CA GLU A 897 31.32 11.47 -24.61
C GLU A 897 31.44 12.05 -26.05
N ARG A 898 32.47 12.85 -26.36
CA ARG A 898 32.65 13.43 -27.71
C ARG A 898 34.11 13.52 -28.12
N ASN A 899 34.58 12.53 -28.89
CA ASN A 899 35.49 12.68 -30.04
C ASN A 899 36.17 11.35 -30.40
N HIS A 900 35.48 10.50 -31.17
CA HIS A 900 36.09 9.41 -31.93
C HIS A 900 36.19 9.80 -33.43
N ALA A 901 36.95 10.85 -33.76
CA ALA A 901 37.29 11.15 -35.16
C ALA A 901 38.51 12.07 -35.39
N HIS A 902 39.15 12.65 -34.36
CA HIS A 902 39.99 13.83 -34.62
C HIS A 902 41.31 13.95 -33.84
N HIS A 903 42.07 12.87 -33.61
CA HIS A 903 43.48 13.01 -33.17
C HIS A 903 44.40 11.89 -33.70
N ARG A 904 44.68 11.93 -35.01
CA ARG A 904 45.97 11.47 -35.55
C ARG A 904 46.71 12.68 -36.10
N SER A 905 47.54 13.34 -35.28
CA SER A 905 48.80 14.01 -35.67
C SER A 905 49.23 15.07 -34.64
N ARG A 906 50.56 15.16 -34.49
CA ARG A 906 51.37 16.20 -33.80
C ARG A 906 51.34 16.19 -32.25
N TRP A 907 52.27 15.51 -31.60
CA TRP A 907 53.68 15.89 -31.30
C TRP A 907 53.89 16.88 -30.11
N LYS A 908 54.44 16.28 -29.04
CA LYS A 908 55.73 16.60 -28.35
C LYS A 908 55.91 17.88 -27.51
N ARG A 909 56.41 17.63 -26.28
CA ARG A 909 57.26 18.46 -25.38
C ARG A 909 56.51 19.66 -24.76
N ARG A 910 56.50 19.94 -23.44
CA ARG A 910 57.60 20.03 -22.45
C ARG A 910 57.07 20.03 -21.00
N VAL A 911 57.96 19.68 -20.07
CA VAL A 911 57.86 19.62 -18.59
C VAL A 911 58.05 21.03 -17.98
N ILE A 912 57.49 21.32 -16.78
CA ILE A 912 58.16 21.93 -15.57
C ILE A 912 57.19 22.71 -14.61
N THR A 913 57.16 22.21 -13.36
CA THR A 913 57.00 22.80 -11.99
C THR A 913 55.74 23.49 -11.44
N THR A 914 55.50 23.08 -10.18
CA THR A 914 54.66 23.54 -9.06
C THR A 914 55.12 24.85 -8.40
N SER A 915 54.19 25.69 -7.92
CA SER A 915 54.30 26.43 -6.63
C SER A 915 52.97 27.06 -6.16
N LEU A 916 52.78 27.10 -4.84
CA LEU A 916 51.67 27.63 -4.04
C LEU A 916 51.37 29.13 -4.20
N LEU A 917 50.12 29.58 -3.98
CA LEU A 917 49.71 30.47 -2.86
C LEU A 917 48.25 30.98 -2.97
N THR A 918 47.66 31.08 -1.79
CA THR A 918 46.41 31.69 -1.29
C THR A 918 45.93 33.01 -1.90
N GLY A 919 44.60 33.23 -1.94
CA GLY A 919 44.01 34.57 -1.76
C GLY A 919 42.65 34.86 -2.42
N ARG A 920 41.58 34.95 -1.59
CA ARG A 920 40.34 35.77 -1.66
C ARG A 920 39.69 36.08 -3.03
N LEU A 921 38.35 35.91 -3.12
CA LEU A 921 37.37 37.02 -3.27
C LEU A 921 35.90 36.54 -3.44
N THR A 922 35.08 36.98 -2.48
CA THR A 922 33.72 37.55 -2.55
C THR A 922 32.76 37.29 -3.72
N ARG A 923 31.50 36.99 -3.30
CA ARG A 923 30.22 37.12 -4.01
C ARG A 923 30.06 38.38 -4.87
N ARG A 924 29.54 38.24 -6.10
CA ARG A 924 28.38 39.03 -6.62
C ARG A 924 27.73 38.41 -7.87
N ARG A 925 26.39 38.53 -7.86
CA ARG A 925 25.33 38.12 -8.79
C ARG A 925 25.57 38.43 -10.28
N TRP A 926 24.98 37.60 -11.15
CA TRP A 926 24.50 38.00 -12.48
C TRP A 926 23.01 37.71 -12.62
N ARG A 927 22.27 38.75 -13.06
CA ARG A 927 20.87 38.71 -13.47
C ARG A 927 20.80 38.47 -14.98
N THR A 928 19.74 37.76 -15.34
CA THR A 928 19.09 37.59 -16.65
C THR A 928 18.86 38.91 -17.40
N VAL A 929 18.92 38.86 -18.73
CA VAL A 929 18.52 39.92 -19.67
C VAL A 929 17.54 39.33 -20.69
N SER A 930 16.37 39.95 -20.82
CA SER A 930 15.47 39.77 -21.97
C SER A 930 14.84 41.12 -22.38
N VAL A 931 15.01 41.39 -23.68
CA VAL A 931 14.12 42.06 -24.66
C VAL A 931 13.79 43.57 -24.54
N CYS A 932 13.66 44.15 -25.73
CA CYS A 932 13.88 45.53 -26.17
C CYS A 932 12.56 46.30 -26.40
N ARG A 933 12.59 47.63 -26.13
CA ARG A 933 11.86 48.77 -26.78
C ARG A 933 10.31 48.72 -26.76
N LYS A 934 9.54 49.80 -26.54
CA LYS A 934 9.72 51.24 -26.79
C LYS A 934 8.57 52.05 -26.13
N SER A 935 8.85 53.34 -25.86
CA SER A 935 7.96 54.52 -25.82
C SER A 935 6.88 54.75 -24.72
N LYS A 936 7.27 55.56 -23.70
CA LYS A 936 6.77 56.93 -23.31
C LYS A 936 5.26 57.19 -23.04
N PRO A 937 4.89 58.24 -22.25
CA PRO A 937 5.28 58.58 -20.87
C PRO A 937 4.11 59.19 -20.02
N ALA A 938 4.14 59.11 -18.68
CA ALA A 938 3.35 60.03 -17.84
C ALA A 938 4.01 60.31 -16.48
N SER A 939 4.54 61.53 -16.40
CA SER A 939 4.57 62.46 -15.27
C SER A 939 4.68 61.97 -13.81
N LYS A 940 5.84 62.36 -13.25
CA LYS A 940 6.01 63.27 -12.10
C LYS A 940 5.82 62.75 -10.65
N ARG A 941 6.98 62.82 -9.99
CA ARG A 941 7.26 63.31 -8.61
C ARG A 941 6.85 62.36 -7.49
N CYS A 942 7.78 61.61 -6.87
CA CYS A 942 8.97 62.02 -6.11
C CYS A 942 8.61 62.84 -4.86
N VAL A 943 9.29 62.49 -3.76
CA VAL A 943 9.42 63.17 -2.45
C VAL A 943 8.42 62.66 -1.40
N ILE A 944 8.75 62.25 -0.16
CA ILE A 944 10.00 62.06 0.59
C ILE A 944 9.65 61.13 1.80
N THR A 945 10.67 60.42 2.30
CA THR A 945 10.95 59.86 3.65
C THR A 945 9.90 60.02 4.77
N SER A 946 9.75 59.19 5.80
CA SER A 946 10.66 58.31 6.56
C SER A 946 9.85 57.71 7.72
N THR A 947 10.30 56.55 8.23
CA THR A 947 10.28 56.11 9.65
C THR A 947 8.91 56.11 10.36
N GLY A 948 8.32 54.99 10.79
CA GLY A 948 8.90 53.71 11.17
C GLY A 948 8.63 53.44 12.65
N ARG A 949 8.16 52.21 12.93
CA ARG A 949 8.13 51.51 14.24
C ARG A 949 7.23 52.16 15.29
N ARG A 950 6.59 51.46 16.22
CA ARG A 950 6.52 50.09 16.80
C ARG A 950 5.36 50.29 17.84
N SER A 951 4.63 49.36 18.41
CA SER A 951 4.68 47.91 18.62
C SER A 951 3.51 47.64 19.56
N LEU A 952 2.69 46.64 19.27
CA LEU A 952 2.51 45.44 20.09
C LEU A 952 1.83 44.39 19.20
#